data_AF-A0A7X9BT84-F1
#
_entry.id   AF-A0A7X9BT84-F1
#
_cell.length_a   1.000
_cell.length_b   1.000
_cell.length_c   1.000
_cell.angle_alpha   90.00
_cell.angle_beta   90.00
_cell.angle_gamma   90.00
#
_symmetry.space_group_name_H-M   'P 1'
#
loop_
_entity.id
_entity.type
_entity.pdbx_description
1 polymer ?
#
loop_
_entity_poly.entity_id
_entity_poly.type
_entity_poly.pdbx_seq_one_letter_code
_entity_poly.pdbx_strand_id
1 'polypeptide(L)'
;MIKTKQRVLGLILCLAILFGQVSVMAATETEYVTREKAVASILEVVGLGALSDTSGDLSIFTDASEISSEYEDMLSIAVSNGIIFGSGNALLPKKYVTRLEFALFISRSIREFPGNYMKLEFSDVPEAFTGDISRLASSGVMVGYGNGLFGAEDYLTHTQLEAVLMRIKSLAYTRPQDDFFYSINHEWLRNTRLPQGYPGMTSFDEVNISNNNKLKNIVNEVVVNSDSWEAGSKEQKIADFYKTIVDIENRNKQGIEPILPYLTRLYEADTAQKLLSVLVEFEDEIGLNPLFTFSPSIDFVDSSRYKLYGSGLSTVLPTAYLIMENPQIITLYQGLIGQIQLLAGISEDIALKNAQDIYTLELLLAQNSMSNEEASKIENVYNVFTLDEIEKMFPSVDIKSYIIELGYEDVEEIIITDPDLMIKTGEIFSDENLDILKTYAIYRMVISTASYLSKDMEYAINAFNSTFLGIDTQLSEEDIAFNLVNSVMSSYLGRIYVEEYFSAAAKNDVEDIVNEIISKYQERLENLEWMSESTKKAAISKLNKISLKIGYPDTWDDPLRNIEIKSYEDGGSLLGNILEITAAQTKYSKTLLSEEVDKSGWIVPPHMVNAFYNATSNEIIFPAGILQAPFYDVNASREQNLGGIGTIIAHEITHAFDNNGAQFDENGNLSIWWTEEDYTAFMQKCNDVIKLFDGLEIAPDCIVNGSLTVSENVADIGAMACILDIAKDMPNADYEKLFESYANIWRMTATNKYYQMLTLQDTHAPNKLRVNQVLKNFEEFYETYNVQPDDDMYLAPEDRVIIW
;
A
#
# COMPACT_ATOMS: atom_id res chain seq x y z
N MET A 1 -59.05 -6.11 17.46
CA MET A 1 -58.40 -6.08 16.13
C MET A 1 -56.88 -5.97 16.16
N ILE A 2 -56.24 -5.52 17.26
CA ILE A 2 -54.76 -5.41 17.35
C ILE A 2 -54.09 -6.73 17.81
N LYS A 3 -54.75 -7.53 18.66
CA LYS A 3 -54.24 -8.85 19.11
C LYS A 3 -54.29 -9.96 18.05
N THR A 4 -54.98 -9.76 16.94
CA THR A 4 -55.10 -10.74 15.84
C THR A 4 -54.03 -10.54 14.75
N LYS A 5 -53.49 -9.32 14.61
CA LYS A 5 -52.38 -9.03 13.67
C LYS A 5 -51.02 -9.51 14.20
N GLN A 6 -50.78 -9.44 15.52
CA GLN A 6 -49.55 -9.98 16.14
C GLN A 6 -49.47 -11.52 16.10
N ARG A 7 -50.61 -12.22 16.08
CA ARG A 7 -50.64 -13.69 15.92
C ARG A 7 -50.46 -14.16 14.48
N VAL A 8 -50.69 -13.31 13.49
CA VAL A 8 -50.46 -13.65 12.07
C VAL A 8 -49.01 -13.34 11.68
N LEU A 9 -48.38 -12.29 12.23
CA LEU A 9 -46.94 -12.05 12.04
C LEU A 9 -46.07 -13.07 12.79
N GLY A 10 -46.45 -13.48 14.00
CA GLY A 10 -45.74 -14.54 14.73
C GLY A 10 -45.81 -15.91 14.05
N LEU A 11 -46.89 -16.21 13.31
CA LEU A 11 -46.99 -17.45 12.53
C LEU A 11 -46.21 -17.40 11.21
N ILE A 12 -46.04 -16.22 10.59
CA ILE A 12 -45.24 -16.07 9.37
C ILE A 12 -43.73 -16.09 9.70
N LEU A 13 -43.32 -15.59 10.87
CA LEU A 13 -41.93 -15.67 11.33
C LEU A 13 -41.55 -17.10 11.77
N CYS A 14 -42.48 -17.86 12.39
CA CYS A 14 -42.25 -19.28 12.65
C CYS A 14 -42.28 -20.14 11.37
N LEU A 15 -42.97 -19.72 10.30
CA LEU A 15 -42.94 -20.41 9.01
C LEU A 15 -41.65 -20.16 8.22
N ALA A 16 -40.97 -19.02 8.39
CA ALA A 16 -39.65 -18.77 7.79
C ALA A 16 -38.53 -19.60 8.45
N ILE A 17 -38.66 -19.92 9.76
CA ILE A 17 -37.72 -20.77 10.49
C ILE A 17 -38.02 -22.28 10.27
N LEU A 18 -39.20 -22.63 9.76
CA LEU A 18 -39.61 -24.01 9.47
C LEU A 18 -39.27 -24.51 8.05
N PHE A 19 -38.75 -23.66 7.16
CA PHE A 19 -38.20 -24.11 5.85
C PHE A 19 -36.71 -24.47 5.90
N GLY A 20 -36.08 -24.50 7.09
CA GLY A 20 -34.73 -25.01 7.32
C GLY A 20 -34.63 -26.54 7.47
N GLN A 21 -35.72 -27.29 7.30
CA GLN A 21 -35.71 -28.76 7.33
C GLN A 21 -36.57 -29.34 6.21
N VAL A 22 -36.08 -29.29 4.97
CA VAL A 22 -36.55 -30.22 3.94
C VAL A 22 -35.78 -31.51 4.12
N SER A 23 -36.52 -32.57 4.46
CA SER A 23 -36.01 -33.93 4.52
C SER A 23 -35.47 -34.34 3.16
N VAL A 24 -34.26 -34.92 3.14
CA VAL A 24 -33.64 -35.55 1.96
C VAL A 24 -34.56 -36.68 1.45
N MET A 25 -35.47 -36.35 0.54
CA MET A 25 -36.02 -37.32 -0.39
C MET A 25 -35.05 -37.42 -1.56
N ALA A 26 -34.79 -38.64 -2.01
CA ALA A 26 -33.85 -38.94 -3.09
C ALA A 26 -34.16 -38.09 -4.33
N ALA A 27 -33.30 -37.09 -4.58
CA ALA A 27 -33.38 -36.21 -5.73
C ALA A 27 -33.17 -36.99 -7.02
N THR A 28 -34.03 -36.76 -8.01
CA THR A 28 -33.85 -37.24 -9.39
C THR A 28 -32.82 -36.36 -10.10
N GLU A 29 -32.09 -36.89 -11.09
CA GLU A 29 -31.00 -36.22 -11.82
C GLU A 29 -31.31 -34.81 -12.39
N THR A 30 -32.57 -34.38 -12.44
CA THR A 30 -33.01 -33.06 -12.94
C THR A 30 -33.01 -31.94 -11.89
N GLU A 31 -32.63 -32.18 -10.63
CA GLU A 31 -32.74 -31.19 -9.54
C GLU A 31 -31.48 -30.33 -9.32
N TYR A 32 -30.32 -30.79 -9.78
CA TYR A 32 -29.02 -30.18 -9.49
C TYR A 32 -28.50 -29.29 -10.63
N VAL A 33 -27.67 -28.31 -10.27
CA VAL A 33 -27.15 -27.30 -11.19
C VAL A 33 -25.81 -27.74 -11.78
N THR A 34 -25.69 -27.67 -13.11
CA THR A 34 -24.43 -27.92 -13.82
C THR A 34 -23.45 -26.75 -13.67
N ARG A 35 -22.16 -27.03 -13.81
CA ARG A 35 -21.07 -26.04 -13.70
C ARG A 35 -21.25 -24.85 -14.61
N GLU A 36 -21.54 -25.11 -15.89
CA GLU A 36 -21.75 -24.04 -16.87
C GLU A 36 -22.92 -23.11 -16.48
N LYS A 37 -24.02 -23.68 -15.98
CA LYS A 37 -25.21 -22.93 -15.60
C LYS A 37 -24.98 -22.10 -14.35
N ALA A 38 -24.32 -22.68 -13.34
CA ALA A 38 -24.00 -21.96 -12.10
C ALA A 38 -23.15 -20.72 -12.38
N VAL A 39 -22.10 -20.87 -13.20
CA VAL A 39 -21.18 -19.77 -13.55
C VAL A 39 -21.90 -18.71 -14.38
N ALA A 40 -22.61 -19.11 -15.43
CA ALA A 40 -23.36 -18.20 -16.28
C ALA A 40 -24.36 -17.38 -15.46
N SER A 41 -25.13 -18.03 -14.58
CA SER A 41 -26.10 -17.34 -13.74
C SER A 41 -25.46 -16.38 -12.73
N ILE A 42 -24.27 -16.68 -12.19
CA ILE A 42 -23.54 -15.71 -11.35
C ILE A 42 -23.16 -14.48 -12.18
N LEU A 43 -22.55 -14.68 -13.35
CA LEU A 43 -22.06 -13.59 -14.20
C LEU A 43 -23.19 -12.71 -14.74
N GLU A 44 -24.36 -13.29 -15.02
CA GLU A 44 -25.57 -12.53 -15.37
C GLU A 44 -26.02 -11.57 -14.24
N VAL A 45 -25.80 -11.96 -12.99
CA VAL A 45 -26.25 -11.20 -11.83
C VAL A 45 -25.21 -10.18 -11.37
N VAL A 46 -23.96 -10.62 -11.22
CA VAL A 46 -22.84 -9.75 -10.83
C VAL A 46 -22.61 -8.70 -11.91
N GLY A 47 -22.69 -9.12 -13.18
CA GLY A 47 -22.29 -8.33 -14.33
C GLY A 47 -20.79 -8.44 -14.59
N LEU A 48 -20.34 -7.80 -15.66
CA LEU A 48 -18.95 -7.86 -16.12
C LEU A 48 -18.16 -6.56 -15.83
N GLY A 49 -18.74 -5.60 -15.12
CA GLY A 49 -18.16 -4.28 -14.91
C GLY A 49 -16.78 -4.35 -14.21
N ALA A 50 -16.72 -5.00 -13.05
CA ALA A 50 -15.47 -5.19 -12.30
C ALA A 50 -14.54 -6.29 -12.86
N LEU A 51 -15.03 -7.11 -13.80
CA LEU A 51 -14.29 -8.22 -14.40
C LEU A 51 -13.62 -7.80 -15.70
N SER A 52 -12.54 -8.47 -16.10
CA SER A 52 -12.00 -8.38 -17.45
C SER A 52 -12.99 -8.96 -18.45
N ASP A 53 -13.23 -8.28 -19.55
CA ASP A 53 -14.04 -8.76 -20.69
C ASP A 53 -13.20 -9.54 -21.71
N THR A 54 -11.92 -9.78 -21.41
CA THR A 54 -11.07 -10.59 -22.27
C THR A 54 -11.54 -12.04 -22.25
N SER A 55 -11.85 -12.60 -23.42
CA SER A 55 -12.22 -14.00 -23.58
C SER A 55 -11.01 -14.92 -23.34
N GLY A 56 -11.14 -15.88 -22.42
CA GLY A 56 -10.18 -16.97 -22.27
C GLY A 56 -10.29 -17.99 -23.40
N ASP A 57 -9.15 -18.59 -23.77
CA ASP A 57 -9.10 -19.65 -24.78
C ASP A 57 -9.67 -20.96 -24.19
N LEU A 58 -10.92 -21.27 -24.53
CA LEU A 58 -11.57 -22.50 -24.11
C LEU A 58 -11.04 -23.74 -24.85
N SER A 59 -10.36 -23.58 -26.00
CA SER A 59 -9.89 -24.70 -26.82
C SER A 59 -8.79 -25.52 -26.14
N ILE A 60 -8.17 -24.98 -25.08
CA ILE A 60 -7.22 -25.69 -24.23
C ILE A 60 -7.86 -26.87 -23.47
N PHE A 61 -9.19 -26.87 -23.33
CA PHE A 61 -9.93 -27.93 -22.63
C PHE A 61 -10.46 -28.99 -23.59
N THR A 62 -10.23 -30.25 -23.26
CA THR A 62 -10.59 -31.42 -24.07
C THR A 62 -12.10 -31.63 -24.24
N ASP A 63 -12.91 -31.08 -23.34
CA ASP A 63 -14.36 -31.15 -23.29
C ASP A 63 -15.03 -29.81 -23.65
N ALA A 64 -14.30 -28.87 -24.24
CA ALA A 64 -14.84 -27.57 -24.66
C ALA A 64 -16.07 -27.70 -25.58
N SER A 65 -16.13 -28.74 -26.41
CA SER A 65 -17.29 -29.03 -27.27
C SER A 65 -18.56 -29.41 -26.52
N GLU A 66 -18.49 -29.71 -25.22
CA GLU A 66 -19.65 -30.01 -24.39
C GLU A 66 -20.32 -28.75 -23.82
N ILE A 67 -19.67 -27.58 -23.94
CA ILE A 67 -20.23 -26.30 -23.46
C ILE A 67 -21.47 -25.96 -24.28
N SER A 68 -22.57 -25.63 -23.61
CA SER A 68 -23.77 -25.13 -24.29
C SER A 68 -23.45 -23.78 -24.96
N SER A 69 -23.83 -23.60 -26.22
CA SER A 69 -23.48 -22.40 -27.00
C SER A 69 -23.94 -21.08 -26.36
N GLU A 70 -25.00 -21.11 -25.55
CA GLU A 70 -25.50 -19.95 -24.82
C GLU A 70 -24.63 -19.53 -23.62
N TYR A 71 -23.72 -20.39 -23.16
CA TYR A 71 -22.82 -20.12 -22.03
C TYR A 71 -21.35 -19.96 -22.44
N GLU A 72 -21.01 -20.14 -23.71
CA GLU A 72 -19.63 -20.15 -24.20
C GLU A 72 -18.87 -18.85 -23.84
N ASP A 73 -19.47 -17.70 -24.12
CA ASP A 73 -18.87 -16.39 -23.81
C ASP A 73 -18.64 -16.21 -22.30
N MET A 74 -19.63 -16.58 -21.47
CA MET A 74 -19.55 -16.46 -20.01
C MET A 74 -18.51 -17.39 -19.42
N LEU A 75 -18.39 -18.63 -19.91
CA LEU A 75 -17.36 -19.55 -19.45
C LEU A 75 -15.97 -19.09 -19.88
N SER A 76 -15.85 -18.54 -21.09
CA SER A 76 -14.60 -17.96 -21.59
C SER A 76 -14.13 -16.81 -20.68
N ILE A 77 -15.04 -15.91 -20.30
CA ILE A 77 -14.75 -14.82 -19.35
C ILE A 77 -14.45 -15.36 -17.95
N ALA A 78 -15.18 -16.37 -17.49
CA ALA A 78 -14.95 -16.97 -16.17
C ALA A 78 -13.57 -17.64 -16.07
N VAL A 79 -13.08 -18.25 -17.16
CA VAL A 79 -11.74 -18.84 -17.22
C VAL A 79 -10.67 -17.74 -17.21
N SER A 80 -10.82 -16.66 -17.99
CA SER A 80 -9.82 -15.59 -18.04
C SER A 80 -9.69 -14.82 -16.72
N ASN A 81 -10.79 -14.68 -15.98
CA ASN A 81 -10.81 -14.03 -14.66
C ASN A 81 -10.51 -15.02 -13.50
N GLY A 82 -10.14 -16.27 -13.79
CA GLY A 82 -9.83 -17.27 -12.76
C GLY A 82 -11.01 -17.64 -11.85
N ILE A 83 -12.26 -17.36 -12.25
CA ILE A 83 -13.46 -17.74 -11.50
C ILE A 83 -13.60 -19.27 -11.50
N ILE A 84 -13.31 -19.90 -12.64
CA ILE A 84 -13.27 -21.36 -12.79
C ILE A 84 -11.94 -21.83 -13.39
N PHE A 85 -11.50 -23.00 -12.95
CA PHE A 85 -10.32 -23.69 -13.46
C PHE A 85 -10.69 -25.09 -13.97
N GLY A 86 -9.91 -25.63 -14.90
CA GLY A 86 -10.03 -27.03 -15.31
C GLY A 86 -9.51 -28.00 -14.25
N SER A 87 -9.99 -29.24 -14.29
CA SER A 87 -9.39 -30.37 -13.58
C SER A 87 -8.50 -31.14 -14.56
N GLY A 88 -7.18 -30.93 -14.47
CA GLY A 88 -6.26 -31.36 -15.53
C GLY A 88 -6.54 -30.57 -16.82
N ASN A 89 -6.91 -31.26 -17.90
CA ASN A 89 -7.22 -30.68 -19.20
C ASN A 89 -8.73 -30.68 -19.54
N ALA A 90 -9.61 -30.82 -18.56
CA ALA A 90 -11.07 -30.79 -18.74
C ALA A 90 -11.71 -29.70 -17.88
N LEU A 91 -12.65 -28.94 -18.44
CA LEU A 91 -13.37 -27.87 -17.74
C LEU A 91 -14.60 -28.39 -16.96
N LEU A 92 -15.11 -29.55 -17.37
CA LEU A 92 -16.25 -30.27 -16.79
C LEU A 92 -17.56 -29.46 -16.78
N PRO A 93 -18.00 -28.88 -17.92
CA PRO A 93 -19.13 -27.95 -17.95
C PRO A 93 -20.46 -28.59 -17.52
N LYS A 94 -20.65 -29.89 -17.74
CA LYS A 94 -21.87 -30.63 -17.38
C LYS A 94 -21.86 -31.24 -15.98
N LYS A 95 -20.74 -31.15 -15.24
CA LYS A 95 -20.65 -31.69 -13.86
C LYS A 95 -21.60 -30.90 -12.94
N TYR A 96 -22.30 -31.59 -12.03
CA TYR A 96 -23.04 -30.92 -10.97
C TYR A 96 -22.08 -30.26 -9.98
N VAL A 97 -22.40 -29.03 -9.59
CA VAL A 97 -21.56 -28.21 -8.71
C VAL A 97 -21.92 -28.48 -7.25
N THR A 98 -20.92 -28.63 -6.38
CA THR A 98 -21.16 -28.67 -4.94
C THR A 98 -21.42 -27.27 -4.37
N ARG A 99 -21.98 -27.18 -3.16
CA ARG A 99 -22.15 -25.87 -2.49
C ARG A 99 -20.82 -25.16 -2.26
N LEU A 100 -19.75 -25.89 -1.95
CA LEU A 100 -18.41 -25.32 -1.81
C LEU A 100 -17.88 -24.78 -3.14
N GLU A 101 -17.95 -25.56 -4.23
CA GLU A 101 -17.52 -25.09 -5.55
C GLU A 101 -18.27 -23.82 -5.96
N PHE A 102 -19.59 -23.78 -5.73
CA PHE A 102 -20.42 -22.62 -6.05
C PHE A 102 -20.05 -21.39 -5.21
N ALA A 103 -19.78 -21.56 -3.92
CA ALA A 103 -19.32 -20.50 -3.04
C ALA A 103 -17.99 -19.89 -3.54
N LEU A 104 -17.03 -20.73 -3.94
CA LEU A 104 -15.76 -20.25 -4.50
C LEU A 104 -15.95 -19.49 -5.81
N PHE A 105 -16.91 -19.87 -6.67
CA PHE A 105 -17.23 -19.10 -7.86
C PHE A 105 -17.71 -17.69 -7.50
N ILE A 106 -18.58 -17.55 -6.49
CA ILE A 106 -19.07 -16.25 -6.02
C ILE A 106 -17.93 -15.43 -5.43
N SER A 107 -17.12 -16.04 -4.54
CA SER A 107 -15.99 -15.38 -3.89
C SER A 107 -14.98 -14.81 -4.90
N ARG A 108 -14.78 -15.49 -6.03
CA ARG A 108 -13.89 -15.03 -7.10
C ARG A 108 -14.55 -14.04 -8.06
N SER A 109 -15.88 -13.98 -8.10
CA SER A 109 -16.62 -13.08 -8.99
C SER A 109 -16.86 -11.70 -8.38
N ILE A 110 -16.82 -11.58 -7.05
CA ILE A 110 -17.09 -10.35 -6.31
C ILE A 110 -15.91 -10.09 -5.37
N ARG A 111 -15.23 -8.95 -5.55
CA ARG A 111 -14.07 -8.59 -4.72
C ARG A 111 -14.51 -8.11 -3.33
N GLU A 112 -15.52 -7.24 -3.28
CA GLU A 112 -15.99 -6.60 -2.04
C GLU A 112 -17.38 -7.09 -1.62
N PHE A 113 -17.53 -7.41 -0.34
CA PHE A 113 -18.82 -7.72 0.29
C PHE A 113 -19.10 -6.77 1.45
N PRO A 114 -20.39 -6.52 1.76
CA PRO A 114 -20.76 -5.76 2.94
C PRO A 114 -20.57 -6.57 4.22
N GLY A 115 -20.52 -5.86 5.35
CA GLY A 115 -20.46 -6.41 6.70
C GLY A 115 -19.04 -6.52 7.26
N ASN A 116 -18.95 -6.78 8.57
CA ASN A 116 -17.70 -7.12 9.24
C ASN A 116 -17.42 -8.60 9.02
N TYR A 117 -16.23 -8.94 8.51
CA TYR A 117 -15.88 -10.34 8.32
C TYR A 117 -15.60 -10.96 9.68
N MET A 118 -16.50 -11.84 10.11
CA MET A 118 -16.30 -12.69 11.28
C MET A 118 -15.87 -14.06 10.80
N LYS A 119 -14.81 -14.60 11.38
CA LYS A 119 -14.40 -15.98 11.13
C LYS A 119 -15.51 -16.93 11.60
N LEU A 120 -16.10 -17.65 10.65
CA LEU A 120 -17.17 -18.62 10.88
C LEU A 120 -16.65 -20.01 10.52
N GLU A 121 -16.55 -20.89 11.51
CA GLU A 121 -16.03 -22.23 11.31
C GLU A 121 -17.14 -23.24 11.01
N PHE A 122 -17.03 -23.89 9.85
CA PHE A 122 -17.86 -25.02 9.45
C PHE A 122 -17.01 -26.27 9.41
N SER A 123 -17.44 -27.32 10.13
CA SER A 123 -16.62 -28.53 10.32
C SER A 123 -16.40 -29.37 9.06
N ASP A 124 -17.15 -29.11 7.99
CA ASP A 124 -17.06 -29.76 6.69
C ASP A 124 -16.41 -28.90 5.59
N VAL A 125 -15.94 -27.69 5.92
CA VAL A 125 -15.20 -26.84 4.98
C VAL A 125 -13.69 -27.07 5.15
N PRO A 126 -12.95 -27.39 4.08
CA PRO A 126 -11.49 -27.48 4.17
C PRO A 126 -10.87 -26.16 4.62
N GLU A 127 -9.84 -26.23 5.47
CA GLU A 127 -9.21 -25.06 6.08
C GLU A 127 -8.80 -23.98 5.07
N ALA A 128 -8.27 -24.40 3.91
CA ALA A 128 -7.86 -23.52 2.82
C ALA A 128 -8.99 -22.66 2.21
N PHE A 129 -10.26 -22.93 2.53
CA PHE A 129 -11.42 -22.20 2.02
C PHE A 129 -12.25 -21.54 3.13
N THR A 130 -11.83 -21.63 4.39
CA THR A 130 -12.60 -21.09 5.53
C THR A 130 -12.81 -19.58 5.41
N GLY A 131 -11.80 -18.82 4.98
CA GLY A 131 -11.91 -17.37 4.78
C GLY A 131 -12.94 -17.00 3.71
N ASP A 132 -12.89 -17.66 2.54
CA ASP A 132 -13.89 -17.47 1.46
C ASP A 132 -15.32 -17.72 1.94
N ILE A 133 -15.54 -18.83 2.67
CA ILE A 133 -16.87 -19.19 3.18
C ILE A 133 -17.33 -18.26 4.30
N SER A 134 -16.43 -17.89 5.22
CA SER A 134 -16.73 -16.96 6.31
C SER A 134 -17.19 -15.61 5.78
N ARG A 135 -16.54 -15.13 4.71
CA ARG A 135 -16.91 -13.90 4.01
C ARG A 135 -18.33 -13.95 3.40
N LEU A 136 -18.66 -15.03 2.71
CA LEU A 136 -19.98 -15.21 2.10
C LEU A 136 -21.09 -15.42 3.14
N ALA A 137 -20.75 -16.04 4.28
CA ALA A 137 -21.66 -16.24 5.40
C ALA A 137 -21.90 -14.95 6.19
N SER A 138 -20.86 -14.17 6.46
CA SER A 138 -20.97 -12.88 7.15
C SER A 138 -21.77 -11.87 6.34
N SER A 139 -21.61 -11.85 5.01
CA SER A 139 -22.41 -11.00 4.11
C SER A 139 -23.84 -11.52 3.86
N GLY A 140 -24.21 -12.68 4.42
CA GLY A 140 -25.52 -13.30 4.26
C GLY A 140 -25.79 -13.90 2.88
N VAL A 141 -24.83 -13.85 1.95
CA VAL A 141 -24.97 -14.37 0.58
C VAL A 141 -25.16 -15.89 0.60
N MET A 142 -24.31 -16.61 1.34
CA MET A 142 -24.44 -18.05 1.55
C MET A 142 -24.36 -18.41 3.02
N VAL A 143 -25.30 -19.20 3.53
CA VAL A 143 -25.31 -19.60 4.95
C VAL A 143 -25.21 -21.12 5.09
N GLY A 144 -24.62 -21.57 6.20
CA GLY A 144 -24.65 -22.98 6.60
C GLY A 144 -26.03 -23.43 7.08
N TYR A 145 -26.15 -24.70 7.44
CA TYR A 145 -27.43 -25.32 7.82
C TYR A 145 -27.85 -25.06 9.28
N GLY A 146 -27.09 -24.27 10.04
CA GLY A 146 -27.36 -23.99 11.45
C GLY A 146 -27.02 -25.12 12.42
N ASN A 147 -26.33 -26.17 11.95
CA ASN A 147 -25.86 -27.31 12.73
C ASN A 147 -24.32 -27.43 12.78
N GLY A 148 -23.60 -26.35 12.42
CA GLY A 148 -22.14 -26.34 12.31
C GLY A 148 -21.59 -26.89 10.98
N LEU A 149 -22.47 -27.21 10.01
CA LEU A 149 -22.10 -27.62 8.66
C LEU A 149 -22.49 -26.57 7.62
N PHE A 150 -21.64 -26.40 6.62
CA PHE A 150 -21.93 -25.61 5.42
C PHE A 150 -22.68 -26.43 4.36
N GLY A 151 -22.51 -27.76 4.37
CA GLY A 151 -22.95 -28.68 3.33
C GLY A 151 -21.98 -28.71 2.16
N ALA A 152 -20.67 -28.69 2.42
CA ALA A 152 -19.63 -28.43 1.41
C ALA A 152 -19.69 -29.36 0.19
N GLU A 153 -19.95 -30.65 0.42
CA GLU A 153 -20.02 -31.70 -0.60
C GLU A 153 -21.43 -31.93 -1.18
N ASP A 154 -22.46 -31.25 -0.65
CA ASP A 154 -23.81 -31.39 -1.18
C ASP A 154 -23.90 -30.70 -2.56
N TYR A 155 -24.59 -31.33 -3.51
CA TYR A 155 -24.86 -30.71 -4.80
C TYR A 155 -25.82 -29.53 -4.67
N LEU A 156 -25.48 -28.44 -5.39
CA LEU A 156 -26.30 -27.24 -5.46
C LEU A 156 -27.61 -27.54 -6.17
N THR A 157 -28.72 -27.29 -5.48
CA THR A 157 -30.07 -27.37 -6.08
C THR A 157 -30.42 -26.08 -6.83
N HIS A 158 -31.33 -26.16 -7.80
CA HIS A 158 -31.83 -24.99 -8.51
C HIS A 158 -32.46 -23.95 -7.57
N THR A 159 -33.16 -24.39 -6.52
CA THR A 159 -33.76 -23.49 -5.51
C THR A 159 -32.68 -22.74 -4.72
N GLN A 160 -31.58 -23.40 -4.36
CA GLN A 160 -30.47 -22.76 -3.66
C GLN A 160 -29.76 -21.75 -4.57
N LEU A 161 -29.53 -22.09 -5.86
CA LEU A 161 -28.98 -21.16 -6.84
C LEU A 161 -29.81 -19.87 -6.88
N GLU A 162 -31.12 -19.98 -7.15
CA GLU A 162 -32.00 -18.80 -7.23
C GLU A 162 -32.00 -17.97 -5.94
N ALA A 163 -32.04 -18.62 -4.78
CA ALA A 163 -32.00 -17.93 -3.50
C ALA A 163 -30.70 -17.13 -3.30
N VAL A 164 -29.55 -17.71 -3.66
CA VAL A 164 -28.24 -17.03 -3.54
C VAL A 164 -28.14 -15.90 -4.57
N LEU A 165 -28.57 -16.10 -5.81
CA LEU A 165 -28.59 -15.04 -6.83
C LEU A 165 -29.47 -13.87 -6.42
N MET A 166 -30.62 -14.11 -5.78
CA MET A 166 -31.46 -13.04 -5.21
C MET A 166 -30.73 -12.27 -4.10
N ARG A 167 -29.95 -12.96 -3.25
CA ARG A 167 -29.16 -12.31 -2.21
C ARG A 167 -28.03 -11.46 -2.76
N ILE A 168 -27.34 -11.95 -3.81
CA ILE A 168 -26.33 -11.14 -4.53
C ILE A 168 -26.98 -9.88 -5.10
N LYS A 169 -28.16 -9.99 -5.74
CA LYS A 169 -28.91 -8.81 -6.21
C LYS A 169 -29.27 -7.85 -5.08
N SER A 170 -29.52 -8.36 -3.87
CA SER A 170 -29.88 -7.53 -2.74
C SER A 170 -28.72 -6.77 -2.10
N LEU A 171 -27.46 -7.09 -2.43
CA LEU A 171 -26.29 -6.33 -1.94
C LEU A 171 -26.35 -4.85 -2.36
N ALA A 172 -26.99 -4.54 -3.50
CA ALA A 172 -27.24 -3.18 -3.94
C ALA A 172 -28.14 -2.36 -2.99
N TYR A 173 -28.78 -3.01 -2.02
CA TYR A 173 -29.65 -2.40 -1.02
C TYR A 173 -29.12 -2.58 0.41
N THR A 174 -27.83 -2.91 0.56
CA THR A 174 -27.14 -2.83 1.86
C THR A 174 -27.40 -1.44 2.45
N ARG A 175 -27.82 -1.40 3.71
CA ARG A 175 -28.18 -0.12 4.32
C ARG A 175 -26.92 0.60 4.83
N PRO A 176 -26.92 1.95 4.84
CA PRO A 176 -25.85 2.75 5.46
C PRO A 176 -25.56 2.38 6.92
N GLN A 177 -26.56 1.88 7.65
CA GLN A 177 -26.45 1.45 9.04
C GLN A 177 -25.81 0.07 9.19
N ASP A 178 -25.75 -0.75 8.13
CA ASP A 178 -25.11 -2.07 8.16
C ASP A 178 -23.66 -1.99 7.68
N ASP A 179 -23.43 -1.24 6.59
CA ASP A 179 -22.09 -1.01 6.06
C ASP A 179 -22.07 0.28 5.26
N PHE A 180 -21.61 1.36 5.89
CA PHE A 180 -21.66 2.69 5.29
C PHE A 180 -20.80 2.79 4.03
N PHE A 181 -19.53 2.39 4.13
CA PHE A 181 -18.60 2.35 3.00
C PHE A 181 -19.18 1.59 1.81
N TYR A 182 -19.68 0.37 2.03
CA TYR A 182 -20.22 -0.45 0.95
C TYR A 182 -21.49 0.18 0.36
N SER A 183 -22.40 0.67 1.21
CA SER A 183 -23.66 1.28 0.77
C SER A 183 -23.43 2.47 -0.16
N ILE A 184 -22.55 3.39 0.23
CA ILE A 184 -22.26 4.59 -0.57
C ILE A 184 -21.50 4.24 -1.85
N ASN A 185 -20.55 3.30 -1.76
CA ASN A 185 -19.63 3.00 -2.86
C ASN A 185 -20.07 1.82 -3.74
N HIS A 186 -21.21 1.17 -3.48
CA HIS A 186 -21.60 -0.09 -4.13
C HIS A 186 -21.56 -0.02 -5.67
N GLU A 187 -22.06 1.06 -6.28
CA GLU A 187 -22.04 1.20 -7.74
C GLU A 187 -20.61 1.25 -8.29
N TRP A 188 -19.71 1.95 -7.60
CA TRP A 188 -18.30 1.99 -7.96
C TRP A 188 -17.65 0.62 -7.77
N LEU A 189 -17.82 -0.02 -6.60
CA LEU A 189 -17.23 -1.34 -6.29
C LEU A 189 -17.65 -2.40 -7.31
N ARG A 190 -18.90 -2.35 -7.78
CA ARG A 190 -19.44 -3.28 -8.77
C ARG A 190 -18.89 -3.05 -10.19
N ASN A 191 -18.56 -1.81 -10.54
CA ASN A 191 -18.20 -1.42 -11.90
C ASN A 191 -16.69 -1.15 -12.10
N THR A 192 -15.91 -1.09 -11.02
CA THR A 192 -14.48 -0.79 -11.10
C THR A 192 -13.68 -2.03 -11.50
N ARG A 193 -13.19 -2.00 -12.75
CA ARG A 193 -12.18 -2.92 -13.26
C ARG A 193 -10.80 -2.46 -12.76
N LEU A 194 -9.97 -3.40 -12.33
CA LEU A 194 -8.56 -3.10 -12.05
C LEU A 194 -7.85 -2.77 -13.37
N PRO A 195 -7.16 -1.62 -13.48
CA PRO A 195 -6.39 -1.30 -14.66
C PRO A 195 -5.25 -2.29 -14.86
N GLN A 196 -4.73 -2.28 -16.07
CA GLN A 196 -3.57 -3.06 -16.44
C GLN A 196 -2.38 -2.70 -15.55
N GLY A 197 -1.75 -3.69 -14.93
CA GLY A 197 -0.60 -3.51 -14.03
C GLY A 197 -0.93 -3.16 -12.59
N TYR A 198 -2.21 -3.02 -12.22
CA TYR A 198 -2.62 -2.59 -10.88
C TYR A 198 -3.19 -3.77 -10.06
N PRO A 199 -2.74 -3.96 -8.80
CA PRO A 199 -3.27 -5.00 -7.91
C PRO A 199 -4.55 -4.55 -7.17
N GLY A 200 -4.88 -3.26 -7.26
CA GLY A 200 -6.03 -2.63 -6.67
C GLY A 200 -6.31 -1.30 -7.33
N MET A 201 -7.47 -0.73 -7.02
CA MET A 201 -7.85 0.60 -7.44
C MET A 201 -8.38 1.34 -6.23
N THR A 202 -7.91 2.57 -6.03
CA THR A 202 -8.41 3.51 -5.03
C THR A 202 -8.81 4.84 -5.68
N SER A 203 -9.53 5.72 -4.97
CA SER A 203 -9.72 7.11 -5.44
C SER A 203 -8.38 7.85 -5.66
N PHE A 204 -7.34 7.52 -4.89
CA PHE A 204 -6.00 8.07 -5.09
C PHE A 204 -5.39 7.59 -6.41
N ASP A 205 -5.53 6.30 -6.73
CA ASP A 205 -5.07 5.73 -8.00
C ASP A 205 -5.81 6.33 -9.20
N GLU A 206 -7.12 6.56 -9.10
CA GLU A 206 -7.91 7.20 -10.18
C GLU A 206 -7.34 8.58 -10.53
N VAL A 207 -7.06 9.40 -9.50
CA VAL A 207 -6.46 10.73 -9.68
C VAL A 207 -5.01 10.61 -10.14
N ASN A 208 -4.25 9.64 -9.64
CA ASN A 208 -2.86 9.43 -10.06
C ASN A 208 -2.78 9.02 -11.53
N ILE A 209 -3.65 8.12 -12.00
CA ILE A 209 -3.75 7.75 -13.42
C ILE A 209 -4.13 8.97 -14.27
N SER A 210 -5.07 9.80 -13.80
CA SER A 210 -5.44 11.05 -14.47
C SER A 210 -4.24 12.01 -14.59
N ASN A 211 -3.46 12.19 -13.51
CA ASN A 211 -2.26 13.01 -13.51
C ASN A 211 -1.17 12.42 -14.40
N ASN A 212 -0.95 11.11 -14.35
CA ASN A 212 0.00 10.40 -15.20
C ASN A 212 -0.36 10.55 -16.68
N ASN A 213 -1.65 10.57 -17.06
CA ASN A 213 -2.04 10.83 -18.44
C ASN A 213 -1.68 12.27 -18.89
N LYS A 214 -1.85 13.27 -18.02
CA LYS A 214 -1.41 14.66 -18.30
C LYS A 214 0.12 14.73 -18.45
N LEU A 215 0.85 14.07 -17.54
CA LEU A 215 2.31 14.01 -17.56
C LEU A 215 2.85 13.25 -18.78
N LYS A 216 2.19 12.17 -19.21
CA LYS A 216 2.51 11.47 -20.47
C LYS A 216 2.35 12.40 -21.67
N ASN A 217 1.31 13.24 -21.69
CA ASN A 217 1.18 14.25 -22.74
C ASN A 217 2.36 15.23 -22.73
N ILE A 218 2.76 15.72 -21.55
CA ILE A 218 3.95 16.58 -21.40
C ILE A 218 5.20 15.87 -21.95
N VAL A 219 5.45 14.62 -21.55
CA VAL A 219 6.61 13.84 -22.04
C VAL A 219 6.55 13.66 -23.56
N ASN A 220 5.39 13.32 -24.11
CA ASN A 220 5.20 13.16 -25.55
C ASN A 220 5.46 14.47 -26.31
N GLU A 221 4.98 15.61 -25.82
CA GLU A 221 5.25 16.93 -26.41
C GLU A 221 6.73 17.29 -26.36
N VAL A 222 7.40 17.01 -25.23
CA VAL A 222 8.83 17.21 -25.05
C VAL A 222 9.63 16.35 -26.03
N VAL A 223 9.30 15.07 -26.16
CA VAL A 223 9.99 14.12 -27.05
C VAL A 223 9.80 14.48 -28.52
N VAL A 224 8.57 14.83 -28.95
CA VAL A 224 8.28 15.22 -30.34
C VAL A 224 9.06 16.46 -30.77
N ASN A 225 9.34 17.37 -29.83
CA ASN A 225 10.08 18.60 -30.08
C ASN A 225 11.57 18.52 -29.70
N SER A 226 12.15 17.31 -29.59
CA SER A 226 13.49 17.13 -29.01
C SER A 226 14.58 18.00 -29.63
N ASP A 227 14.51 18.25 -30.94
CA ASP A 227 15.51 19.01 -31.68
C ASP A 227 15.40 20.54 -31.47
N SER A 228 14.34 21.00 -30.80
CA SER A 228 14.04 22.42 -30.59
C SER A 228 14.42 22.92 -29.20
N TRP A 229 14.73 22.03 -28.25
CA TRP A 229 15.06 22.41 -26.88
C TRP A 229 16.51 22.89 -26.74
N GLU A 230 16.74 23.86 -25.85
CA GLU A 230 18.08 24.34 -25.54
C GLU A 230 18.91 23.24 -24.86
N ALA A 231 20.19 23.12 -25.21
CA ALA A 231 21.08 22.14 -24.60
C ALA A 231 21.18 22.34 -23.09
N GLY A 232 20.99 21.25 -22.32
CA GLY A 232 21.00 21.29 -20.85
C GLY A 232 19.69 21.76 -20.22
N SER A 233 18.66 22.09 -21.01
CA SER A 233 17.31 22.37 -20.49
C SER A 233 16.66 21.12 -19.90
N LYS A 234 15.67 21.31 -19.01
CA LYS A 234 14.89 20.22 -18.42
C LYS A 234 14.17 19.39 -19.49
N GLU A 235 13.65 20.03 -20.53
CA GLU A 235 12.96 19.39 -21.64
C GLU A 235 13.93 18.51 -22.45
N GLN A 236 15.13 18.99 -22.75
CA GLN A 236 16.15 18.18 -23.42
C GLN A 236 16.53 16.95 -22.60
N LYS A 237 16.75 17.11 -21.28
CA LYS A 237 17.09 15.97 -20.40
C LYS A 237 15.97 14.93 -20.32
N ILE A 238 14.70 15.37 -20.23
CA ILE A 238 13.53 14.46 -20.27
C ILE A 238 13.50 13.70 -21.60
N ALA A 239 13.64 14.40 -22.73
CA ALA A 239 13.60 13.77 -24.05
C ALA A 239 14.71 12.73 -24.22
N ASP A 240 15.93 13.06 -23.82
CA ASP A 240 17.08 12.18 -24.00
C ASP A 240 17.02 10.98 -23.06
N PHE A 241 16.57 11.17 -21.82
CA PHE A 241 16.38 10.05 -20.90
C PHE A 241 15.27 9.11 -21.40
N TYR A 242 14.13 9.65 -21.84
CA TYR A 242 13.04 8.85 -22.42
C TYR A 242 13.54 8.00 -23.61
N LYS A 243 14.34 8.59 -24.51
CA LYS A 243 14.95 7.86 -25.64
C LYS A 243 15.80 6.69 -25.19
N THR A 244 16.54 6.79 -24.08
CA THR A 244 17.33 5.65 -23.57
C THR A 244 16.48 4.51 -23.01
N ILE A 245 15.25 4.79 -22.57
CA ILE A 245 14.32 3.79 -22.02
C ILE A 245 13.66 2.98 -23.14
N VAL A 246 13.16 3.68 -24.16
CA VAL A 246 12.38 3.07 -25.25
C VAL A 246 13.24 2.38 -26.31
N ASP A 247 14.56 2.60 -26.30
CA ASP A 247 15.51 1.90 -27.17
C ASP A 247 15.82 0.48 -26.64
N ILE A 248 14.81 -0.38 -26.76
CA ILE A 248 14.86 -1.78 -26.32
C ILE A 248 15.93 -2.57 -27.09
N GLU A 249 16.24 -2.19 -28.34
CA GLU A 249 17.28 -2.85 -29.14
C GLU A 249 18.64 -2.69 -28.47
N ASN A 250 19.03 -1.45 -28.14
CA ASN A 250 20.31 -1.22 -27.47
C ASN A 250 20.34 -1.74 -26.04
N ARG A 251 19.23 -1.64 -25.27
CA ARG A 251 19.12 -2.26 -23.94
C ARG A 251 19.37 -3.77 -23.98
N ASN A 252 18.72 -4.48 -24.91
CA ASN A 252 18.90 -5.92 -25.06
C ASN A 252 20.29 -6.30 -25.57
N LYS A 253 20.85 -5.48 -26.48
CA LYS A 253 22.20 -5.69 -27.00
C LYS A 253 23.26 -5.54 -25.91
N GLN A 254 23.11 -4.56 -25.03
CA GLN A 254 24.00 -4.37 -23.88
C GLN A 254 23.80 -5.45 -22.81
N GLY A 255 22.57 -5.94 -22.62
CA GLY A 255 22.28 -7.00 -21.65
C GLY A 255 22.72 -6.58 -20.24
N ILE A 256 23.72 -7.29 -19.69
CA ILE A 256 24.33 -6.99 -18.38
C ILE A 256 25.69 -6.28 -18.48
N GLU A 257 26.18 -5.97 -19.68
CA GLU A 257 27.48 -5.31 -19.87
C GLU A 257 27.66 -4.05 -18.99
N PRO A 258 26.64 -3.17 -18.81
CA PRO A 258 26.81 -1.96 -18.01
C PRO A 258 27.09 -2.22 -16.52
N ILE A 259 26.70 -3.39 -15.99
CA ILE A 259 26.88 -3.73 -14.57
C ILE A 259 28.00 -4.73 -14.30
N LEU A 260 28.45 -5.44 -15.35
CA LEU A 260 29.47 -6.48 -15.26
C LEU A 260 30.78 -6.06 -14.57
N PRO A 261 31.32 -4.82 -14.73
CA PRO A 261 32.51 -4.39 -14.01
C PRO A 261 32.34 -4.43 -12.48
N TYR A 262 31.15 -4.08 -11.98
CA TYR A 262 30.84 -4.11 -10.55
C TYR A 262 30.64 -5.54 -10.05
N LEU A 263 29.93 -6.38 -10.81
CA LEU A 263 29.77 -7.79 -10.46
C LEU A 263 31.12 -8.53 -10.37
N THR A 264 32.05 -8.18 -11.26
CA THR A 264 33.41 -8.74 -11.27
C THR A 264 34.18 -8.36 -10.00
N ARG A 265 34.14 -7.09 -9.59
CA ARG A 265 34.82 -6.61 -8.36
C ARG A 265 34.25 -7.26 -7.10
N LEU A 266 32.93 -7.44 -7.02
CA LEU A 266 32.30 -8.20 -5.93
C LEU A 266 32.79 -9.66 -5.92
N TYR A 267 32.88 -10.29 -7.09
CA TYR A 267 33.36 -11.66 -7.23
C TYR A 267 34.87 -11.81 -6.95
N GLU A 268 35.67 -10.78 -7.18
CA GLU A 268 37.12 -10.82 -6.95
C GLU A 268 37.53 -10.50 -5.51
N ALA A 269 36.62 -9.99 -4.66
CA ALA A 269 36.89 -9.82 -3.24
C ALA A 269 37.22 -11.19 -2.60
N ASP A 270 38.41 -11.30 -2.03
CA ASP A 270 38.98 -12.54 -1.47
C ASP A 270 38.97 -12.57 0.07
N THR A 271 38.52 -11.49 0.70
CA THR A 271 38.28 -11.36 2.14
C THR A 271 37.04 -10.50 2.37
N ALA A 272 36.40 -10.65 3.53
CA ALA A 272 35.30 -9.79 3.94
C ALA A 272 35.74 -8.32 4.01
N GLN A 273 36.95 -8.03 4.52
CA GLN A 273 37.46 -6.66 4.52
C GLN A 273 37.60 -6.10 3.09
N LYS A 274 38.10 -6.90 2.13
CA LYS A 274 38.20 -6.43 0.75
C LYS A 274 36.82 -6.20 0.12
N LEU A 275 35.82 -6.99 0.51
CA LEU A 275 34.44 -6.74 0.10
C LEU A 275 33.95 -5.38 0.63
N LEU A 276 34.22 -5.02 1.89
CA LEU A 276 33.90 -3.68 2.41
C LEU A 276 34.55 -2.57 1.58
N SER A 277 35.85 -2.69 1.27
CA SER A 277 36.53 -1.68 0.43
C SER A 277 35.90 -1.57 -0.96
N VAL A 278 35.42 -2.68 -1.55
CA VAL A 278 34.70 -2.63 -2.83
C VAL A 278 33.38 -1.85 -2.70
N LEU A 279 32.65 -2.01 -1.59
CA LEU A 279 31.41 -1.26 -1.34
C LEU A 279 31.67 0.24 -1.18
N VAL A 280 32.76 0.64 -0.53
CA VAL A 280 33.19 2.06 -0.47
C VAL A 280 33.38 2.61 -1.88
N GLU A 281 34.14 1.88 -2.70
CA GLU A 281 34.41 2.30 -4.08
C GLU A 281 33.09 2.44 -4.88
N PHE A 282 32.07 1.60 -4.63
CA PHE A 282 30.78 1.69 -5.31
C PHE A 282 29.95 2.90 -4.86
N GLU A 283 29.91 3.22 -3.58
CA GLU A 283 29.20 4.42 -3.12
C GLU A 283 29.79 5.69 -3.73
N ASP A 284 31.10 5.75 -3.94
CA ASP A 284 31.75 6.91 -4.55
C ASP A 284 31.61 6.95 -6.08
N GLU A 285 31.70 5.81 -6.75
CA GLU A 285 31.65 5.74 -8.22
C GLU A 285 30.22 5.80 -8.77
N ILE A 286 29.26 5.16 -8.09
CA ILE A 286 27.90 4.93 -8.61
C ILE A 286 26.79 5.22 -7.59
N GLY A 287 27.15 5.60 -6.36
CA GLY A 287 26.17 5.92 -5.31
C GLY A 287 25.38 4.72 -4.81
N LEU A 288 25.79 3.48 -5.11
CA LEU A 288 25.07 2.26 -4.74
C LEU A 288 25.87 1.41 -3.75
N ASN A 289 25.17 0.91 -2.74
CA ASN A 289 25.64 -0.14 -1.84
C ASN A 289 24.65 -1.31 -1.83
N PRO A 290 25.02 -2.50 -2.34
CA PRO A 290 24.09 -3.63 -2.42
C PRO A 290 23.79 -4.32 -1.09
N LEU A 291 24.54 -4.05 0.00
CA LEU A 291 24.43 -4.83 1.23
C LEU A 291 23.78 -4.07 2.39
N PHE A 292 24.36 -2.95 2.82
CA PHE A 292 23.91 -2.18 3.97
C PHE A 292 24.33 -0.72 3.82
N THR A 293 23.73 0.21 4.59
CA THR A 293 23.86 1.64 4.31
C THR A 293 24.19 2.46 5.54
N PHE A 294 25.03 3.47 5.36
CA PHE A 294 25.17 4.61 6.26
C PHE A 294 24.86 5.89 5.49
N SER A 295 23.90 6.69 5.96
CA SER A 295 23.49 7.90 5.26
C SER A 295 23.07 9.02 6.21
N PRO A 296 23.40 10.29 5.92
CA PRO A 296 22.91 11.43 6.69
C PRO A 296 21.39 11.55 6.64
N SER A 297 20.76 11.80 7.79
CA SER A 297 19.35 12.16 7.92
C SER A 297 19.18 13.16 9.07
N ILE A 298 18.02 13.81 9.15
CA ILE A 298 17.73 14.81 10.19
C ILE A 298 17.79 14.13 11.56
N ASP A 299 18.50 14.74 12.51
CA ASP A 299 18.54 14.25 13.89
C ASP A 299 17.17 14.48 14.56
N PHE A 300 16.59 13.43 15.16
CA PHE A 300 15.33 13.56 15.87
C PHE A 300 15.47 14.42 17.12
N VAL A 301 16.61 14.45 17.80
CA VAL A 301 16.79 15.24 19.04
C VAL A 301 17.19 16.68 18.75
N ASP A 302 17.85 16.94 17.62
CA ASP A 302 18.20 18.28 17.13
C ASP A 302 17.90 18.41 15.63
N SER A 303 16.65 18.71 15.31
CA SER A 303 16.16 18.80 13.93
C SER A 303 16.74 19.94 13.10
N SER A 304 17.66 20.75 13.67
CA SER A 304 18.42 21.75 12.92
C SER A 304 19.68 21.19 12.27
N ARG A 305 20.02 19.93 12.55
CA ARG A 305 21.27 19.29 12.11
C ARG A 305 21.00 17.89 11.55
N TYR A 306 21.97 17.40 10.77
CA TYR A 306 21.98 16.03 10.30
C TYR A 306 22.85 15.15 11.20
N LYS A 307 22.44 13.88 11.38
CA LYS A 307 23.24 12.79 11.96
C LYS A 307 23.37 11.66 10.96
N LEU A 308 24.39 10.82 11.14
CA LEU A 308 24.56 9.61 10.34
C LEU A 308 23.64 8.51 10.87
N TYR A 309 22.84 7.91 9.98
CA TYR A 309 21.99 6.75 10.29
C TYR A 309 22.57 5.51 9.63
N GLY A 310 22.51 4.38 10.32
CA GLY A 310 22.99 3.08 9.84
C GLY A 310 21.90 2.00 9.90
N SER A 311 21.84 1.20 8.85
CA SER A 311 20.95 0.02 8.77
C SER A 311 21.75 -1.18 8.29
N GLY A 312 21.49 -2.36 8.86
CA GLY A 312 22.19 -3.60 8.55
C GLY A 312 21.83 -4.19 7.17
N LEU A 313 22.22 -5.44 6.94
CA LEU A 313 21.81 -6.22 5.78
C LEU A 313 20.27 -6.26 5.72
N SER A 314 19.70 -5.79 4.62
CA SER A 314 18.26 -5.87 4.39
C SER A 314 17.89 -7.10 3.56
N THR A 315 16.60 -7.37 3.40
CA THR A 315 16.02 -8.44 2.57
C THR A 315 15.37 -7.82 1.31
N VAL A 316 15.26 -8.57 0.21
CA VAL A 316 14.47 -8.12 -0.97
C VAL A 316 12.99 -8.44 -0.79
N LEU A 317 12.66 -9.62 -0.26
CA LEU A 317 11.29 -9.93 0.15
C LEU A 317 11.00 -9.29 1.52
N PRO A 318 9.81 -8.71 1.76
CA PRO A 318 9.50 -8.16 3.08
C PRO A 318 9.59 -9.20 4.19
N THR A 319 10.13 -8.80 5.35
CA THR A 319 10.42 -9.69 6.49
C THR A 319 9.19 -10.50 6.92
N ALA A 320 8.01 -9.87 7.00
CA ALA A 320 6.76 -10.55 7.34
C ALA A 320 6.47 -11.77 6.45
N TYR A 321 6.72 -11.67 5.14
CA TYR A 321 6.52 -12.79 4.21
C TYR A 321 7.56 -13.90 4.32
N LEU A 322 8.78 -13.57 4.74
CA LEU A 322 9.83 -14.55 5.04
C LEU A 322 9.46 -15.34 6.30
N ILE A 323 9.01 -14.65 7.36
CA ILE A 323 8.62 -15.27 8.65
C ILE A 323 7.37 -16.16 8.53
N MET A 324 6.46 -15.86 7.61
CA MET A 324 5.30 -16.73 7.35
C MET A 324 5.69 -18.11 6.81
N GLU A 325 6.87 -18.23 6.19
CA GLU A 325 7.38 -19.47 5.58
C GLU A 325 6.37 -20.17 4.66
N ASN A 326 5.54 -19.39 3.94
CA ASN A 326 4.53 -19.93 3.05
C ASN A 326 5.18 -20.65 1.85
N PRO A 327 4.98 -21.96 1.65
CA PRO A 327 5.70 -22.72 0.62
C PRO A 327 5.52 -22.19 -0.81
N GLN A 328 4.37 -21.57 -1.12
CA GLN A 328 4.12 -20.98 -2.43
C GLN A 328 4.94 -19.71 -2.64
N ILE A 329 5.03 -18.86 -1.61
CA ILE A 329 5.85 -17.64 -1.64
C ILE A 329 7.34 -17.99 -1.69
N ILE A 330 7.78 -18.98 -0.90
CA ILE A 330 9.15 -19.49 -0.95
C ILE A 330 9.51 -19.94 -2.37
N THR A 331 8.65 -20.78 -2.97
CA THR A 331 8.88 -21.30 -4.33
C THR A 331 8.91 -20.16 -5.36
N LEU A 332 7.97 -19.23 -5.27
CA LEU A 332 7.89 -18.07 -6.17
C LEU A 332 9.15 -17.20 -6.07
N TYR A 333 9.59 -16.91 -4.85
CA TYR A 333 10.72 -16.03 -4.60
C TYR A 333 12.08 -16.69 -4.95
N GLN A 334 12.27 -17.97 -4.60
CA GLN A 334 13.44 -18.73 -5.07
C GLN A 334 13.48 -18.83 -6.60
N GLY A 335 12.32 -18.93 -7.25
CA GLY A 335 12.19 -18.88 -8.71
C GLY A 335 12.69 -17.55 -9.28
N LEU A 336 12.31 -16.42 -8.67
CA LEU A 336 12.84 -15.10 -9.05
C LEU A 336 14.36 -15.03 -8.90
N ILE A 337 14.90 -15.44 -7.75
CA ILE A 337 16.34 -15.41 -7.49
C ILE A 337 17.10 -16.21 -8.57
N GLY A 338 16.64 -17.43 -8.84
CA GLY A 338 17.24 -18.29 -9.86
C GLY A 338 17.16 -17.67 -11.26
N GLN A 339 16.00 -17.13 -11.65
CA GLN A 339 15.80 -16.52 -12.95
C GLN A 339 16.71 -15.30 -13.17
N ILE A 340 16.84 -14.43 -12.18
CA ILE A 340 17.68 -13.23 -12.25
C ILE A 340 19.16 -13.62 -12.37
N GLN A 341 19.59 -14.66 -11.64
CA GLN A 341 20.97 -15.15 -11.74
C GLN A 341 21.27 -15.80 -13.10
N LEU A 342 20.33 -16.55 -13.66
CA LEU A 342 20.45 -17.11 -15.02
C LEU A 342 20.63 -16.00 -16.05
N LEU A 343 19.80 -14.95 -15.96
CA LEU A 343 19.89 -13.78 -16.85
C LEU A 343 21.20 -12.99 -16.64
N ALA A 344 21.80 -13.07 -15.45
CA ALA A 344 23.12 -12.52 -15.15
C ALA A 344 24.29 -13.41 -15.60
N GLY A 345 24.02 -14.53 -16.29
CA GLY A 345 25.04 -15.43 -16.82
C GLY A 345 25.57 -16.48 -15.84
N ILE A 346 24.92 -16.65 -14.67
CA ILE A 346 25.24 -17.71 -13.71
C ILE A 346 24.63 -19.03 -14.24
N SER A 347 25.39 -20.13 -14.20
CA SER A 347 24.90 -21.43 -14.65
C SER A 347 23.74 -21.94 -13.81
N GLU A 348 22.79 -22.65 -14.41
CA GLU A 348 21.57 -23.17 -13.77
C GLU A 348 21.80 -23.89 -12.44
N ASP A 349 22.75 -24.83 -12.38
CA ASP A 349 23.06 -25.56 -11.14
C ASP A 349 23.50 -24.64 -9.99
N ILE A 350 24.26 -23.59 -10.30
CA ILE A 350 24.73 -22.60 -9.33
C ILE A 350 23.58 -21.66 -8.96
N ALA A 351 22.80 -21.20 -9.93
CA ALA A 351 21.66 -20.31 -9.69
C ALA A 351 20.62 -20.95 -8.76
N LEU A 352 20.32 -22.24 -8.94
CA LEU A 352 19.41 -23.00 -8.08
C LEU A 352 19.94 -23.14 -6.65
N LYS A 353 21.24 -23.42 -6.48
CA LYS A 353 21.86 -23.46 -5.15
C LYS A 353 21.83 -22.09 -4.47
N ASN A 354 22.23 -21.05 -5.20
CA ASN A 354 22.26 -19.69 -4.68
C ASN A 354 20.86 -19.21 -4.28
N ALA A 355 19.81 -19.59 -5.02
CA ALA A 355 18.43 -19.26 -4.64
C ALA A 355 18.04 -19.81 -3.26
N GLN A 356 18.48 -21.03 -2.93
CA GLN A 356 18.24 -21.62 -1.61
C GLN A 356 19.06 -20.94 -0.51
N ASP A 357 20.34 -20.68 -0.79
CA ASP A 357 21.26 -20.05 0.16
C ASP A 357 20.84 -18.60 0.47
N ILE A 358 20.47 -17.82 -0.56
CA ILE A 358 19.98 -16.45 -0.41
C ILE A 358 18.68 -16.43 0.39
N TYR A 359 17.72 -17.31 0.09
CA TYR A 359 16.48 -17.40 0.87
C TYR A 359 16.78 -17.70 2.35
N THR A 360 17.72 -18.61 2.62
CA THR A 360 18.10 -18.98 3.99
C THR A 360 18.78 -17.82 4.71
N LEU A 361 19.63 -17.06 4.01
CA LEU A 361 20.21 -15.82 4.55
C LEU A 361 19.12 -14.80 4.86
N GLU A 362 18.22 -14.50 3.91
CA GLU A 362 17.17 -13.51 4.12
C GLU A 362 16.19 -13.91 5.24
N LEU A 363 15.87 -15.20 5.37
CA LEU A 363 15.08 -15.69 6.50
C LEU A 363 15.80 -15.48 7.84
N LEU A 364 17.12 -15.71 7.90
CA LEU A 364 17.92 -15.43 9.08
C LEU A 364 17.91 -13.93 9.42
N LEU A 365 18.04 -13.06 8.41
CA LEU A 365 17.96 -11.61 8.62
C LEU A 365 16.59 -11.21 9.15
N ALA A 366 15.50 -11.67 8.53
CA ALA A 366 14.13 -11.39 8.96
C ALA A 366 13.84 -11.84 10.38
N GLN A 367 14.40 -12.97 10.82
CA GLN A 367 14.27 -13.48 12.20
C GLN A 367 15.02 -12.63 13.24
N ASN A 368 15.91 -11.75 12.80
CA ASN A 368 16.68 -10.83 13.64
C ASN A 368 16.39 -9.36 13.26
N SER A 369 15.27 -9.09 12.60
CA SER A 369 14.77 -7.73 12.34
C SER A 369 13.59 -7.43 13.26
N MET A 370 13.39 -6.15 13.55
CA MET A 370 12.13 -5.68 14.13
C MET A 370 10.94 -6.08 13.24
N SER A 371 9.82 -6.40 13.89
CA SER A 371 8.54 -6.51 13.18
C SER A 371 8.10 -5.13 12.67
N ASN A 372 7.19 -5.11 11.69
CA ASN A 372 6.64 -3.84 11.18
C ASN A 372 5.94 -3.01 12.28
N GLU A 373 5.29 -3.68 13.24
CA GLU A 373 4.69 -3.02 14.41
C GLU A 373 5.75 -2.33 15.27
N GLU A 374 6.86 -3.01 15.56
CA GLU A 374 7.94 -2.44 16.36
C GLU A 374 8.63 -1.29 15.62
N ALA A 375 8.89 -1.44 14.33
CA ALA A 375 9.52 -0.43 13.49
C ALA A 375 8.64 0.81 13.26
N SER A 376 7.32 0.69 13.42
CA SER A 376 6.38 1.83 13.31
C SER A 376 6.46 2.83 14.47
N LYS A 377 7.15 2.48 15.56
CA LYS A 377 7.29 3.31 16.77
C LYS A 377 8.61 4.08 16.73
N ILE A 378 8.53 5.41 16.80
CA ILE A 378 9.71 6.27 16.58
C ILE A 378 10.82 6.03 17.61
N GLU A 379 10.46 5.68 18.85
CA GLU A 379 11.40 5.39 19.93
C GLU A 379 12.24 4.13 19.68
N ASN A 380 11.75 3.20 18.86
CA ASN A 380 12.45 1.94 18.57
C ASN A 380 13.51 2.09 17.48
N VAL A 381 13.36 3.08 16.59
CA VAL A 381 14.27 3.30 15.45
C VAL A 381 15.37 4.34 15.72
N TYR A 382 15.35 4.98 16.89
CA TYR A 382 16.33 6.00 17.28
C TYR A 382 17.30 5.48 18.36
N ASN A 383 18.30 4.69 17.96
CA ASN A 383 19.27 4.11 18.87
C ASN A 383 20.67 4.69 18.64
N VAL A 384 21.16 5.50 19.57
CA VAL A 384 22.48 6.17 19.46
C VAL A 384 23.59 5.21 19.85
N PHE A 385 24.58 5.01 18.96
CA PHE A 385 25.80 4.26 19.23
C PHE A 385 27.04 5.07 18.88
N THR A 386 28.09 4.91 19.67
CA THR A 386 29.42 5.40 19.33
C THR A 386 30.07 4.52 18.26
N LEU A 387 31.04 5.08 17.53
CA LEU A 387 31.81 4.32 16.53
C LEU A 387 32.52 3.09 17.15
N ASP A 388 33.00 3.19 18.39
CA ASP A 388 33.63 2.08 19.13
C ASP A 388 32.62 1.00 19.58
N GLU A 389 31.33 1.34 19.72
CA GLU A 389 30.28 0.35 19.98
C GLU A 389 29.87 -0.38 18.70
N ILE A 390 29.82 0.32 17.57
CA ILE A 390 29.59 -0.28 16.26
C ILE A 390 30.74 -1.21 15.88
N GLU A 391 31.98 -0.83 16.18
CA GLU A 391 33.14 -1.70 15.99
C GLU A 391 32.98 -3.06 16.69
N LYS A 392 32.39 -3.08 17.89
CA LYS A 392 32.14 -4.33 18.63
C LYS A 392 31.07 -5.22 17.99
N MET A 393 30.18 -4.65 17.18
CA MET A 393 29.15 -5.41 16.45
C MET A 393 29.77 -6.20 15.28
N PHE A 394 30.93 -5.78 14.76
CA PHE A 394 31.62 -6.37 13.61
C PHE A 394 32.97 -7.00 14.01
N PRO A 395 32.99 -8.16 14.69
CA PRO A 395 34.21 -8.73 15.25
C PRO A 395 35.24 -9.22 14.22
N SER A 396 34.84 -9.38 12.96
CA SER A 396 35.66 -10.00 11.90
C SER A 396 36.20 -9.01 10.86
N VAL A 397 35.76 -7.75 10.89
CA VAL A 397 36.13 -6.71 9.92
C VAL A 397 36.28 -5.36 10.59
N ASP A 398 37.08 -4.48 10.01
CA ASP A 398 37.27 -3.11 10.45
C ASP A 398 36.18 -2.21 9.86
N ILE A 399 34.99 -2.27 10.49
CA ILE A 399 33.84 -1.44 10.12
C ILE A 399 34.11 0.06 10.36
N LYS A 400 35.00 0.38 11.30
CA LYS A 400 35.38 1.75 11.63
C LYS A 400 36.14 2.39 10.48
N SER A 401 37.15 1.69 9.95
CA SER A 401 37.85 2.13 8.74
C SER A 401 36.90 2.23 7.54
N TYR A 402 35.96 1.30 7.39
CA TYR A 402 34.94 1.39 6.35
C TYR A 402 34.10 2.68 6.43
N ILE A 403 33.57 3.03 7.61
CA ILE A 403 32.77 4.25 7.81
C ILE A 403 33.61 5.52 7.52
N ILE A 404 34.88 5.54 7.94
CA ILE A 404 35.80 6.65 7.64
C ILE A 404 36.06 6.73 6.13
N GLU A 405 36.31 5.61 5.46
CA GLU A 405 36.56 5.55 4.02
C GLU A 405 35.34 5.97 3.19
N LEU A 406 34.11 5.82 3.73
CA LEU A 406 32.90 6.40 3.13
C LEU A 406 32.85 7.94 3.17
N GLY A 407 33.75 8.60 3.91
CA GLY A 407 33.80 10.05 4.09
C GLY A 407 33.07 10.55 5.34
N TYR A 408 33.02 9.73 6.38
CA TYR A 408 32.38 10.06 7.67
C TYR A 408 33.39 10.15 8.82
N GLU A 409 34.60 10.63 8.55
CA GLU A 409 35.71 10.68 9.52
C GLU A 409 35.43 11.52 10.78
N ASP A 410 34.56 12.52 10.68
CA ASP A 410 34.21 13.44 11.78
C ASP A 410 32.96 12.99 12.58
N VAL A 411 32.41 11.81 12.28
CA VAL A 411 31.21 11.27 12.96
C VAL A 411 31.58 10.56 14.26
N GLU A 412 31.07 11.07 15.38
CA GLU A 412 31.28 10.49 16.72
C GLU A 412 30.19 9.48 17.12
N GLU A 413 28.94 9.77 16.71
CA GLU A 413 27.74 9.00 17.03
C GLU A 413 26.94 8.70 15.77
N ILE A 414 26.37 7.50 15.72
CA ILE A 414 25.55 7.00 14.62
C ILE A 414 24.23 6.49 15.19
N ILE A 415 23.13 6.81 14.52
CA ILE A 415 21.81 6.27 14.86
C ILE A 415 21.63 4.94 14.14
N ILE A 416 21.46 3.85 14.88
CA ILE A 416 21.17 2.53 14.32
C ILE A 416 19.66 2.28 14.36
N THR A 417 19.06 2.07 13.19
CA THR A 417 17.61 1.93 13.08
C THR A 417 17.10 0.58 13.56
N ASP A 418 17.92 -0.46 13.50
CA ASP A 418 17.62 -1.80 14.01
C ASP A 418 18.91 -2.41 14.61
N PRO A 419 19.10 -2.30 15.94
CA PRO A 419 20.33 -2.76 16.60
C PRO A 419 20.55 -4.27 16.47
N ASP A 420 19.50 -5.08 16.57
CA ASP A 420 19.61 -6.53 16.52
C ASP A 420 19.99 -7.00 15.11
N LEU A 421 19.41 -6.38 14.09
CA LEU A 421 19.78 -6.62 12.70
C LEU A 421 21.23 -6.18 12.40
N MET A 422 21.66 -5.03 12.95
CA MET A 422 23.02 -4.55 12.77
C MET A 422 24.05 -5.47 13.44
N ILE A 423 23.76 -5.96 14.65
CA ILE A 423 24.60 -6.97 15.32
C ILE A 423 24.67 -8.24 14.46
N LYS A 424 23.52 -8.76 14.01
CA LYS A 424 23.48 -9.94 13.14
C LYS A 424 24.27 -9.74 11.85
N THR A 425 24.19 -8.54 11.28
CA THR A 425 24.96 -8.15 10.10
C THR A 425 26.45 -8.26 10.35
N GLY A 426 26.95 -7.70 11.45
CA GLY A 426 28.38 -7.76 11.78
C GLY A 426 28.88 -9.16 12.14
N GLU A 427 28.03 -10.01 12.72
CA GLU A 427 28.33 -11.45 12.91
C GLU A 427 28.46 -12.19 11.58
N ILE A 428 27.57 -11.90 10.62
CA ILE A 428 27.59 -12.52 9.29
C ILE A 428 28.80 -12.03 8.49
N PHE A 429 29.22 -10.78 8.66
CA PHE A 429 30.29 -10.16 7.86
C PHE A 429 31.69 -10.69 8.23
N SER A 430 32.05 -11.87 7.74
CA SER A 430 33.31 -12.57 8.03
C SER A 430 33.84 -13.37 6.83
N ASP A 431 35.11 -13.74 6.87
CA ASP A 431 35.72 -14.58 5.82
C ASP A 431 35.07 -15.97 5.71
N GLU A 432 34.50 -16.49 6.81
CA GLU A 432 33.76 -17.77 6.82
C GLU A 432 32.50 -17.70 5.95
N ASN A 433 31.83 -16.55 5.93
CA ASN A 433 30.60 -16.31 5.17
C ASN A 433 30.85 -15.57 3.85
N LEU A 434 32.11 -15.40 3.43
CA LEU A 434 32.45 -14.58 2.27
C LEU A 434 31.74 -15.02 0.99
N ASP A 435 31.62 -16.33 0.76
CA ASP A 435 30.97 -16.87 -0.44
C ASP A 435 29.49 -16.47 -0.52
N ILE A 436 28.76 -16.54 0.61
CA ILE A 436 27.35 -16.12 0.63
C ILE A 436 27.21 -14.60 0.58
N LEU A 437 28.10 -13.84 1.23
CA LEU A 437 28.12 -12.38 1.15
C LEU A 437 28.32 -11.88 -0.28
N LYS A 438 29.26 -12.47 -1.03
CA LYS A 438 29.50 -12.14 -2.44
C LYS A 438 28.31 -12.52 -3.31
N THR A 439 27.77 -13.72 -3.11
CA THR A 439 26.58 -14.21 -3.82
C THR A 439 25.39 -13.28 -3.59
N TYR A 440 25.19 -12.86 -2.34
CA TYR A 440 24.11 -11.96 -1.97
C TYR A 440 24.33 -10.54 -2.51
N ALA A 441 25.54 -10.00 -2.44
CA ALA A 441 25.88 -8.69 -3.00
C ALA A 441 25.65 -8.65 -4.52
N ILE A 442 26.06 -9.71 -5.23
CA ILE A 442 25.83 -9.84 -6.68
C ILE A 442 24.33 -9.89 -6.97
N TYR A 443 23.57 -10.74 -6.27
CA TYR A 443 22.12 -10.80 -6.43
C TYR A 443 21.45 -9.44 -6.18
N ARG A 444 21.81 -8.78 -5.07
CA ARG A 444 21.30 -7.46 -4.68
C ARG A 444 21.64 -6.36 -5.68
N MET A 445 22.82 -6.42 -6.29
CA MET A 445 23.24 -5.49 -7.33
C MET A 445 22.47 -5.72 -8.64
N VAL A 446 22.22 -6.96 -9.03
CA VAL A 446 21.46 -7.28 -10.25
C VAL A 446 19.98 -6.96 -10.08
N ILE A 447 19.36 -7.37 -8.97
CA ILE A 447 17.93 -7.17 -8.74
C ILE A 447 17.57 -5.68 -8.64
N SER A 448 18.42 -4.85 -8.01
CA SER A 448 18.18 -3.41 -7.85
C SER A 448 18.32 -2.60 -9.14
N THR A 449 18.96 -3.18 -10.16
CA THR A 449 19.21 -2.55 -11.46
C THR A 449 18.49 -3.22 -12.61
N ALA A 450 17.80 -4.34 -12.37
CA ALA A 450 17.17 -5.18 -13.40
C ALA A 450 16.22 -4.40 -14.33
N SER A 451 15.46 -3.44 -13.79
CA SER A 451 14.54 -2.59 -14.56
C SER A 451 15.24 -1.66 -15.57
N TYR A 452 16.54 -1.43 -15.42
CA TYR A 452 17.35 -0.55 -16.27
C TYR A 452 18.23 -1.30 -17.28
N LEU A 453 18.23 -2.63 -17.24
CA LEU A 453 19.03 -3.51 -18.10
C LEU A 453 18.19 -3.98 -19.31
N SER A 454 18.27 -5.26 -19.66
CA SER A 454 17.52 -5.87 -20.75
C SER A 454 16.03 -6.03 -20.43
N LYS A 455 15.22 -6.23 -21.48
CA LYS A 455 13.78 -6.47 -21.34
C LYS A 455 13.48 -7.77 -20.58
N ASP A 456 14.31 -8.80 -20.73
CA ASP A 456 14.12 -10.07 -20.02
C ASP A 456 14.33 -9.92 -18.50
N MET A 457 15.26 -9.06 -18.07
CA MET A 457 15.45 -8.73 -16.66
C MET A 457 14.23 -8.00 -16.08
N GLU A 458 13.76 -6.98 -16.78
CA GLU A 458 12.54 -6.24 -16.42
C GLU A 458 11.31 -7.17 -16.35
N TYR A 459 11.16 -8.07 -17.32
CA TYR A 459 10.07 -9.04 -17.37
C TYR A 459 10.08 -10.00 -16.18
N ALA A 460 11.26 -10.47 -15.74
CA ALA A 460 11.37 -11.37 -14.59
C ALA A 460 10.83 -10.71 -13.30
N ILE A 461 11.16 -9.44 -13.07
CA ILE A 461 10.65 -8.66 -11.93
C ILE A 461 9.14 -8.46 -12.04
N ASN A 462 8.67 -8.03 -13.21
CA ASN A 462 7.25 -7.77 -13.44
C ASN A 462 6.40 -9.04 -13.29
N ALA A 463 6.89 -10.20 -13.74
CA ALA A 463 6.22 -11.48 -13.59
C ALA A 463 6.13 -11.93 -12.12
N PHE A 464 7.21 -11.74 -11.35
CA PHE A 464 7.19 -11.98 -9.91
C PHE A 464 6.17 -11.08 -9.22
N ASN A 465 6.25 -9.76 -9.42
CA ASN A 465 5.34 -8.79 -8.81
C ASN A 465 3.88 -9.06 -9.18
N SER A 466 3.62 -9.43 -10.43
CA SER A 466 2.27 -9.77 -10.88
C SER A 466 1.72 -10.99 -10.14
N THR A 467 2.53 -12.04 -9.99
CA THR A 467 2.10 -13.24 -9.25
C THR A 467 1.97 -12.97 -7.75
N PHE A 468 2.90 -12.21 -7.18
CA PHE A 468 2.97 -11.88 -5.76
C PHE A 468 1.77 -11.03 -5.32
N LEU A 469 1.37 -10.05 -6.13
CA LEU A 469 0.26 -9.13 -5.86
C LEU A 469 -1.07 -9.54 -6.54
N GLY A 470 -1.08 -10.62 -7.32
CA GLY A 470 -2.29 -11.11 -8.01
C GLY A 470 -2.76 -10.22 -9.18
N ILE A 471 -1.83 -9.62 -9.92
CA ILE A 471 -2.11 -8.76 -11.07
C ILE A 471 -2.25 -9.62 -12.33
N ASP A 472 -3.38 -9.48 -13.03
CA ASP A 472 -3.71 -10.33 -14.18
C ASP A 472 -3.09 -9.85 -15.51
N THR A 473 -2.65 -8.59 -15.59
CA THR A 473 -2.09 -7.98 -16.83
C THR A 473 -0.94 -7.03 -16.51
N GLN A 474 0.09 -6.98 -17.37
CA GLN A 474 1.29 -6.14 -17.17
C GLN A 474 1.10 -4.75 -17.75
N LEU A 475 1.71 -3.70 -17.18
CA LEU A 475 1.71 -2.34 -17.77
C LEU A 475 2.13 -2.31 -19.26
N SER A 476 1.66 -1.29 -19.99
CA SER A 476 2.12 -1.05 -21.37
C SER A 476 3.58 -0.57 -21.38
N GLU A 477 4.29 -0.76 -22.51
CA GLU A 477 5.65 -0.23 -22.68
C GLU A 477 5.73 1.29 -22.50
N GLU A 478 4.68 2.00 -22.91
CA GLU A 478 4.58 3.46 -22.73
C GLU A 478 4.45 3.83 -21.24
N ASP A 479 3.62 3.11 -20.48
CA ASP A 479 3.46 3.35 -19.05
C ASP A 479 4.72 3.00 -18.26
N ILE A 480 5.41 1.91 -18.63
CA ILE A 480 6.70 1.55 -18.04
C ILE A 480 7.72 2.66 -18.31
N ALA A 481 7.87 3.10 -19.57
CA ALA A 481 8.79 4.17 -19.92
C ALA A 481 8.47 5.47 -19.19
N PHE A 482 7.19 5.84 -19.14
CA PHE A 482 6.73 7.01 -18.40
C PHE A 482 7.04 6.91 -16.90
N ASN A 483 6.75 5.79 -16.26
CA ASN A 483 7.01 5.60 -14.83
C ASN A 483 8.50 5.74 -14.49
N LEU A 484 9.40 5.28 -15.37
CA LEU A 484 10.85 5.49 -15.21
C LEU A 484 11.24 6.97 -15.37
N VAL A 485 10.69 7.69 -16.35
CA VAL A 485 10.93 9.14 -16.44
C VAL A 485 10.41 9.85 -15.20
N ASN A 486 9.22 9.49 -14.73
CA ASN A 486 8.62 10.12 -13.57
C ASN A 486 9.39 9.83 -12.29
N SER A 487 9.90 8.62 -12.08
CA SER A 487 10.69 8.29 -10.88
C SER A 487 12.02 9.05 -10.81
N VAL A 488 12.64 9.34 -11.95
CA VAL A 488 13.97 9.98 -12.02
C VAL A 488 13.89 11.50 -12.19
N MET A 489 12.89 12.00 -12.91
CA MET A 489 12.77 13.40 -13.33
C MET A 489 11.48 14.06 -12.82
N SER A 490 10.92 13.56 -11.71
CA SER A 490 9.70 14.09 -11.10
C SER A 490 9.77 15.58 -10.78
N SER A 491 10.95 16.12 -10.42
CA SER A 491 11.14 17.55 -10.14
C SER A 491 10.91 18.43 -11.38
N TYR A 492 11.39 17.99 -12.54
CA TYR A 492 11.17 18.68 -13.81
C TYR A 492 9.72 18.54 -14.29
N LEU A 493 9.16 17.33 -14.22
CA LEU A 493 7.79 17.06 -14.62
C LEU A 493 6.78 17.78 -13.71
N GLY A 494 7.00 17.79 -12.41
CA GLY A 494 6.17 18.50 -11.43
C GLY A 494 6.12 20.00 -11.69
N ARG A 495 7.23 20.61 -12.13
CA ARG A 495 7.25 22.01 -12.52
C ARG A 495 6.39 22.30 -13.75
N ILE A 496 6.50 21.49 -14.80
CA ILE A 496 5.68 21.66 -16.01
C ILE A 496 4.20 21.41 -15.68
N TYR A 497 3.91 20.38 -14.88
CA TYR A 497 2.55 20.04 -14.44
C TYR A 497 1.85 21.21 -13.75
N VAL A 498 2.52 21.90 -12.82
CA VAL A 498 1.88 23.02 -12.10
C VAL A 498 1.74 24.27 -12.98
N GLU A 499 2.67 24.49 -13.91
CA GLU A 499 2.57 25.56 -14.91
C GLU A 499 1.32 25.38 -15.81
N GLU A 500 0.91 24.13 -16.08
CA GLU A 500 -0.22 23.81 -16.96
C GLU A 500 -1.56 23.54 -16.25
N TYR A 501 -1.55 22.85 -15.12
CA TYR A 501 -2.76 22.22 -14.55
C TYR A 501 -3.18 22.72 -13.18
N PHE A 502 -2.41 23.61 -12.54
CA PHE A 502 -2.74 24.11 -11.19
C PHE A 502 -2.87 25.63 -11.16
N SER A 503 -3.80 26.13 -10.34
CA SER A 503 -4.13 27.55 -10.30
C SER A 503 -3.85 28.18 -8.93
N ALA A 504 -3.42 29.45 -8.94
CA ALA A 504 -3.23 30.21 -7.70
C ALA A 504 -4.54 30.38 -6.90
N ALA A 505 -5.70 30.36 -7.56
CA ALA A 505 -7.00 30.43 -6.89
C ALA A 505 -7.26 29.18 -6.04
N ALA A 506 -6.97 27.99 -6.57
CA ALA A 506 -7.09 26.74 -5.83
C ALA A 506 -6.10 26.69 -4.64
N LYS A 507 -4.87 27.18 -4.83
CA LYS A 507 -3.89 27.31 -3.73
C LYS A 507 -4.45 28.15 -2.57
N ASN A 508 -4.96 29.34 -2.87
CA ASN A 508 -5.49 30.25 -1.85
C ASN A 508 -6.73 29.69 -1.13
N ASP A 509 -7.64 29.04 -1.86
CA ASP A 509 -8.85 28.45 -1.26
C ASP A 509 -8.51 27.29 -0.30
N VAL A 510 -7.53 26.46 -0.67
CA VAL A 510 -7.03 25.39 0.21
C VAL A 510 -6.28 25.95 1.41
N GLU A 511 -5.49 27.01 1.24
CA GLU A 511 -4.86 27.75 2.35
C GLU A 511 -5.91 28.27 3.35
N ASP A 512 -7.03 28.81 2.88
CA ASP A 512 -8.12 29.26 3.74
C ASP A 512 -8.76 28.10 4.53
N ILE A 513 -8.97 26.93 3.90
CA ILE A 513 -9.48 25.72 4.56
C ILE A 513 -8.49 25.25 5.65
N VAL A 514 -7.19 25.25 5.37
CA VAL A 514 -6.16 24.85 6.34
C VAL A 514 -6.17 25.76 7.57
N ASN A 515 -6.22 27.08 7.36
CA ASN A 515 -6.25 28.05 8.46
C ASN A 515 -7.49 27.92 9.34
N GLU A 516 -8.64 27.59 8.75
CA GLU A 516 -9.85 27.30 9.50
C GLU A 516 -9.72 26.03 10.35
N ILE A 517 -9.19 24.95 9.76
CA ILE A 517 -8.99 23.69 10.48
C ILE A 517 -8.01 23.88 11.64
N ILE A 518 -6.89 24.58 11.44
CA ILE A 518 -5.95 24.94 12.51
C ILE A 518 -6.67 25.71 13.62
N SER A 519 -7.47 26.71 13.27
CA SER A 519 -8.22 27.50 14.24
C SER A 519 -9.19 26.62 15.04
N LYS A 520 -9.89 25.71 14.37
CA LYS A 520 -10.83 24.80 15.05
C LYS A 520 -10.11 23.79 15.93
N TYR A 521 -8.98 23.25 15.47
CA TYR A 521 -8.15 22.33 16.25
C TYR A 521 -7.62 22.99 17.52
N GLN A 522 -7.27 24.28 17.47
CA GLN A 522 -6.88 25.04 18.65
C GLN A 522 -8.03 25.08 19.68
N GLU A 523 -9.25 25.41 19.25
CA GLU A 523 -10.43 25.42 20.13
C GLU A 523 -10.65 24.04 20.78
N ARG A 524 -10.44 22.95 20.03
CA ARG A 524 -10.52 21.58 20.59
C ARG A 524 -9.49 21.35 21.69
N LEU A 525 -8.21 21.64 21.41
CA LEU A 525 -7.13 21.47 22.38
C LEU A 525 -7.38 22.26 23.67
N GLU A 526 -7.91 23.48 23.58
CA GLU A 526 -8.26 24.30 24.73
C GLU A 526 -9.34 23.65 25.62
N ASN A 527 -10.28 22.92 25.01
CA ASN A 527 -11.43 22.33 25.69
C ASN A 527 -11.24 20.88 26.17
N LEU A 528 -10.09 20.24 25.90
CA LEU A 528 -9.81 18.87 26.35
C LEU A 528 -9.81 18.76 27.89
N GLU A 529 -10.73 17.97 28.47
CA GLU A 529 -10.85 17.85 29.93
C GLU A 529 -9.78 16.94 30.56
N TRP A 530 -9.22 16.01 29.77
CA TRP A 530 -8.26 15.01 30.24
C TRP A 530 -6.81 15.51 30.28
N MET A 531 -6.55 16.72 29.77
CA MET A 531 -5.21 17.26 29.58
C MET A 531 -5.00 18.52 30.45
N SER A 532 -3.84 18.62 31.10
CA SER A 532 -3.49 19.77 31.94
C SER A 532 -3.28 21.06 31.14
N GLU A 533 -3.44 22.21 31.80
CA GLU A 533 -3.21 23.54 31.20
C GLU A 533 -1.79 23.73 30.66
N SER A 534 -0.79 23.06 31.23
CA SER A 534 0.60 23.10 30.73
C SER A 534 0.73 22.38 29.40
N THR A 535 0.21 21.16 29.30
CA THR A 535 0.29 20.34 28.08
C THR A 535 -0.56 20.95 26.96
N LYS A 536 -1.73 21.53 27.28
CA LYS A 536 -2.53 22.33 26.34
C LYS A 536 -1.74 23.48 25.72
N LYS A 537 -1.01 24.25 26.54
CA LYS A 537 -0.18 25.35 26.02
C LYS A 537 0.93 24.87 25.11
N ALA A 538 1.55 23.73 25.43
CA ALA A 538 2.58 23.12 24.57
C ALA A 538 1.98 22.63 23.24
N ALA A 539 0.86 21.90 23.29
CA ALA A 539 0.16 21.43 22.09
C ALA A 539 -0.28 22.60 21.18
N ILE A 540 -0.81 23.68 21.76
CA ILE A 540 -1.19 24.88 21.01
C ILE A 540 0.04 25.62 20.45
N SER A 541 1.15 25.65 21.18
CA SER A 541 2.41 26.20 20.68
C SER A 541 2.89 25.43 19.45
N LYS A 542 2.80 24.09 19.50
CA LYS A 542 3.12 23.20 18.37
C LYS A 542 2.22 23.42 17.17
N LEU A 543 0.90 23.42 17.39
CA LEU A 543 -0.11 23.68 16.36
C LEU A 543 0.16 25.01 15.63
N ASN A 544 0.43 26.08 16.39
CA ASN A 544 0.68 27.41 15.84
C ASN A 544 2.02 27.54 15.08
N LYS A 545 2.93 26.58 15.23
CA LYS A 545 4.21 26.54 14.49
C LYS A 545 4.19 25.60 13.30
N ILE A 546 3.06 24.94 13.00
CA ILE A 546 2.96 24.08 11.81
C ILE A 546 3.24 24.92 10.56
N SER A 547 4.24 24.50 9.78
CA SER A 547 4.57 25.12 8.48
C SER A 547 3.71 24.54 7.36
N LEU A 548 3.28 25.38 6.41
CA LEU A 548 2.37 24.99 5.33
C LEU A 548 3.09 24.93 3.98
N LYS A 549 2.97 23.80 3.28
CA LYS A 549 3.48 23.61 1.91
C LYS A 549 2.33 23.19 0.99
N ILE A 550 1.74 24.14 0.26
CA ILE A 550 0.51 23.92 -0.52
C ILE A 550 0.76 24.13 -2.02
N GLY A 551 0.38 23.13 -2.81
CA GLY A 551 0.50 23.09 -4.26
C GLY A 551 1.91 22.76 -4.74
N TYR A 552 2.84 23.70 -4.57
CA TYR A 552 4.19 23.65 -5.17
C TYR A 552 5.17 24.59 -4.45
N PRO A 553 6.50 24.36 -4.59
CA PRO A 553 7.50 25.22 -3.98
C PRO A 553 7.57 26.60 -4.64
N ASP A 554 7.86 27.63 -3.83
CA ASP A 554 8.08 28.99 -4.33
C ASP A 554 9.43 29.13 -5.08
N THR A 555 10.41 28.30 -4.72
CA THR A 555 11.73 28.22 -5.34
C THR A 555 12.05 26.79 -5.77
N TRP A 556 12.62 26.63 -6.96
CA TRP A 556 12.91 25.31 -7.53
C TRP A 556 14.39 25.00 -7.50
N ASP A 557 14.75 23.91 -6.84
CA ASP A 557 16.06 23.30 -7.00
C ASP A 557 16.17 22.55 -8.32
N ASP A 558 17.40 22.46 -8.83
CA ASP A 558 17.71 21.71 -10.05
C ASP A 558 18.82 20.69 -9.74
N PRO A 559 18.47 19.55 -9.11
CA PRO A 559 19.46 18.54 -8.72
C PRO A 559 20.14 17.89 -9.93
N LEU A 560 19.50 17.93 -11.11
CA LEU A 560 20.04 17.34 -12.32
C LEU A 560 20.87 18.33 -13.14
N ARG A 561 20.96 19.62 -12.76
CA ARG A 561 21.59 20.68 -13.57
C ARG A 561 22.94 20.30 -14.16
N ASN A 562 23.81 19.72 -13.33
CA ASN A 562 25.20 19.39 -13.69
C ASN A 562 25.38 17.96 -14.23
N ILE A 563 24.29 17.24 -14.46
CA ILE A 563 24.29 15.87 -14.95
C ILE A 563 23.94 15.87 -16.44
N GLU A 564 24.78 15.24 -17.24
CA GLU A 564 24.57 15.03 -18.67
C GLU A 564 23.91 13.66 -18.88
N ILE A 565 22.77 13.65 -19.58
CA ILE A 565 22.10 12.41 -19.97
C ILE A 565 22.69 11.95 -21.30
N LYS A 566 23.36 10.80 -21.30
CA LYS A 566 24.05 10.26 -22.48
C LYS A 566 23.14 9.33 -23.26
N SER A 567 23.08 9.53 -24.57
CA SER A 567 22.42 8.62 -25.49
C SER A 567 23.26 7.36 -25.73
N TYR A 568 22.69 6.32 -26.36
CA TYR A 568 23.47 5.16 -26.82
C TYR A 568 24.49 5.52 -27.91
N GLU A 569 24.22 6.53 -28.74
CA GLU A 569 25.14 7.00 -29.79
C GLU A 569 26.41 7.65 -29.18
N ASP A 570 26.26 8.27 -28.01
CA ASP A 570 27.36 8.86 -27.23
C ASP A 570 28.09 7.83 -26.35
N GLY A 571 27.76 6.54 -26.48
CA GLY A 571 28.32 5.46 -25.68
C GLY A 571 27.71 5.33 -24.27
N GLY A 572 26.54 5.92 -24.04
CA GLY A 572 25.77 5.82 -22.80
C GLY A 572 24.95 4.52 -22.69
N SER A 573 24.21 4.42 -21.59
CA SER A 573 23.19 3.39 -21.34
C SER A 573 22.13 3.93 -20.39
N LEU A 574 20.95 3.31 -20.37
CA LEU A 574 19.92 3.63 -19.36
C LEU A 574 20.48 3.50 -17.94
N LEU A 575 21.08 2.34 -17.62
CA LEU A 575 21.70 2.13 -16.31
C LEU A 575 22.83 3.14 -16.06
N GLY A 576 23.69 3.44 -17.03
CA GLY A 576 24.77 4.42 -16.87
C GLY A 576 24.26 5.82 -16.48
N ASN A 577 23.15 6.27 -17.05
CA ASN A 577 22.52 7.53 -16.67
C ASN A 577 21.96 7.47 -15.23
N ILE A 578 21.37 6.35 -14.83
CA ILE A 578 20.91 6.14 -13.44
C ILE A 578 22.09 6.20 -12.47
N LEU A 579 23.19 5.48 -12.75
CA LEU A 579 24.35 5.43 -11.87
C LEU A 579 25.00 6.81 -11.70
N GLU A 580 25.07 7.63 -12.76
CA GLU A 580 25.57 9.01 -12.66
C GLU A 580 24.67 9.87 -11.77
N ILE A 581 23.34 9.72 -11.89
CA ILE A 581 22.37 10.44 -11.06
C ILE A 581 22.48 10.02 -9.60
N THR A 582 22.53 8.72 -9.33
CA THR A 582 22.66 8.18 -7.97
C THR A 582 24.00 8.58 -7.35
N ALA A 583 25.11 8.52 -8.08
CA ALA A 583 26.42 8.98 -7.59
C ALA A 583 26.39 10.47 -7.18
N ALA A 584 25.79 11.33 -8.00
CA ALA A 584 25.66 12.75 -7.69
C ALA A 584 24.79 13.00 -6.44
N GLN A 585 23.69 12.26 -6.29
CA GLN A 585 22.80 12.33 -5.13
C GLN A 585 23.51 11.86 -3.85
N THR A 586 24.20 10.72 -3.88
CA THR A 586 24.96 10.19 -2.74
C THR A 586 26.05 11.17 -2.32
N LYS A 587 26.80 11.73 -3.29
CA LYS A 587 27.82 12.73 -3.00
C LYS A 587 27.26 14.00 -2.35
N TYR A 588 26.11 14.49 -2.82
CA TYR A 588 25.41 15.61 -2.20
C TYR A 588 24.95 15.26 -0.77
N SER A 589 24.34 14.08 -0.58
CA SER A 589 23.88 13.62 0.73
C SER A 589 25.01 13.59 1.76
N LYS A 590 26.21 13.09 1.39
CA LYS A 590 27.38 13.09 2.28
C LYS A 590 27.74 14.49 2.81
N THR A 591 27.51 15.56 2.04
CA THR A 591 27.81 16.94 2.49
C THR A 591 26.88 17.44 3.60
N LEU A 592 25.69 16.86 3.74
CA LEU A 592 24.66 17.34 4.66
C LEU A 592 25.11 17.32 6.12
N LEU A 593 25.99 16.40 6.53
CA LEU A 593 26.50 16.36 7.91
C LEU A 593 27.22 17.64 8.35
N SER A 594 27.75 18.41 7.39
CA SER A 594 28.44 19.68 7.64
C SER A 594 27.54 20.91 7.51
N GLU A 595 26.28 20.73 7.11
CA GLU A 595 25.33 21.80 6.81
C GLU A 595 24.23 21.87 7.87
N GLU A 596 23.55 23.02 7.95
CA GLU A 596 22.29 23.15 8.69
C GLU A 596 21.14 22.57 7.85
N VAL A 597 20.10 22.07 8.51
CA VAL A 597 18.90 21.53 7.83
C VAL A 597 18.11 22.66 7.16
N ASP A 598 17.95 22.59 5.85
CA ASP A 598 17.05 23.46 5.09
C ASP A 598 15.63 22.92 5.11
N LYS A 599 14.77 23.49 5.96
CA LYS A 599 13.35 23.12 6.08
C LYS A 599 12.47 23.74 4.97
N SER A 600 13.01 24.61 4.11
CA SER A 600 12.23 25.24 3.03
C SER A 600 12.01 24.33 1.81
N GLY A 601 12.87 23.34 1.61
CA GLY A 601 12.82 22.40 0.49
C GLY A 601 11.60 21.47 0.51
N TRP A 602 11.19 20.97 -0.65
CA TRP A 602 10.07 20.01 -0.76
C TRP A 602 10.60 18.60 -0.94
N ILE A 603 10.06 17.65 -0.16
CA ILE A 603 10.45 16.24 -0.20
C ILE A 603 9.63 15.41 -1.21
N VAL A 604 8.60 16.00 -1.83
CA VAL A 604 7.70 15.33 -2.78
C VAL A 604 7.43 16.20 -4.01
N PRO A 605 7.22 15.60 -5.20
CA PRO A 605 6.92 16.36 -6.40
C PRO A 605 5.46 16.88 -6.39
N PRO A 606 5.21 18.08 -6.96
CA PRO A 606 3.87 18.69 -6.92
C PRO A 606 2.73 17.91 -7.57
N HIS A 607 3.01 17.03 -8.53
CA HIS A 607 1.97 16.24 -9.20
C HIS A 607 1.55 14.98 -8.42
N MET A 608 2.23 14.67 -7.31
CA MET A 608 1.91 13.51 -6.46
C MET A 608 0.49 13.61 -5.90
N VAL A 609 -0.20 12.47 -5.83
CA VAL A 609 -1.52 12.37 -5.21
C VAL A 609 -1.35 11.78 -3.83
N ASN A 610 -0.97 12.61 -2.87
CA ASN A 610 -0.88 12.25 -1.46
C ASN A 610 -0.88 13.52 -0.60
N ALA A 611 -0.85 13.39 0.73
CA ALA A 611 -0.56 14.45 1.69
C ALA A 611 0.38 13.91 2.78
N PHE A 612 1.04 14.81 3.51
CA PHE A 612 2.06 14.40 4.49
C PHE A 612 2.15 15.37 5.67
N TYR A 613 2.38 14.82 6.86
CA TYR A 613 2.99 15.50 7.99
C TYR A 613 4.42 15.03 8.19
N ASN A 614 5.36 15.97 8.36
CA ASN A 614 6.74 15.67 8.72
C ASN A 614 7.06 16.20 10.13
N ALA A 615 7.24 15.29 11.08
CA ALA A 615 7.49 15.61 12.48
C ALA A 615 8.76 16.43 12.70
N THR A 616 9.85 16.15 11.98
CA THR A 616 11.14 16.82 12.16
C THR A 616 11.13 18.28 11.70
N SER A 617 10.20 18.64 10.81
CA SER A 617 10.01 20.03 10.36
C SER A 617 8.72 20.67 10.90
N ASN A 618 7.91 19.91 11.65
CA ASN A 618 6.56 20.30 12.08
C ASN A 618 5.80 20.97 10.92
N GLU A 619 5.65 20.24 9.81
CA GLU A 619 5.09 20.77 8.58
C GLU A 619 4.06 19.83 7.96
N ILE A 620 3.10 20.41 7.24
CA ILE A 620 2.12 19.69 6.43
C ILE A 620 2.26 20.06 4.95
N ILE A 621 2.21 19.05 4.08
CA ILE A 621 2.46 19.17 2.64
C ILE A 621 1.27 18.65 1.85
N PHE A 622 0.71 19.50 0.98
CA PHE A 622 -0.38 19.16 0.06
C PHE A 622 0.04 19.48 -1.38
N PRO A 623 0.65 18.53 -2.11
CA PRO A 623 0.99 18.69 -3.52
C PRO A 623 -0.23 19.06 -4.37
N ALA A 624 -0.02 19.82 -5.45
CA ALA A 624 -1.07 20.20 -6.39
C ALA A 624 -1.85 19.00 -6.97
N GLY A 625 -1.20 17.83 -7.06
CA GLY A 625 -1.76 16.59 -7.59
C GLY A 625 -2.97 16.06 -6.82
N ILE A 626 -3.06 16.26 -5.50
CA ILE A 626 -4.23 15.82 -4.69
C ILE A 626 -5.36 16.86 -4.66
N LEU A 627 -5.07 18.13 -4.99
CA LEU A 627 -6.02 19.25 -4.91
C LEU A 627 -6.98 19.30 -6.11
N GLN A 628 -7.69 18.19 -6.34
CA GLN A 628 -8.70 18.01 -7.37
C GLN A 628 -9.72 16.92 -6.96
N ALA A 629 -10.80 16.79 -7.71
CA ALA A 629 -11.85 15.83 -7.40
C ALA A 629 -11.30 14.39 -7.40
N PRO A 630 -11.77 13.50 -6.50
CA PRO A 630 -12.89 13.71 -5.58
C PRO A 630 -12.51 14.38 -4.25
N PHE A 631 -11.23 14.67 -4.00
CA PHE A 631 -10.78 15.25 -2.73
C PHE A 631 -11.19 16.72 -2.60
N TYR A 632 -10.98 17.50 -3.65
CA TYR A 632 -11.28 18.93 -3.69
C TYR A 632 -11.92 19.34 -5.01
N ASP A 633 -13.02 20.08 -4.96
CA ASP A 633 -13.56 20.77 -6.12
C ASP A 633 -14.04 22.17 -5.72
N VAL A 634 -13.52 23.18 -6.40
CA VAL A 634 -13.91 24.59 -6.20
C VAL A 634 -15.40 24.85 -6.40
N ASN A 635 -16.11 23.94 -7.11
CA ASN A 635 -17.54 24.02 -7.36
C ASN A 635 -18.38 23.10 -6.45
N ALA A 636 -17.76 22.25 -5.63
CA ALA A 636 -18.47 21.39 -4.70
C ALA A 636 -19.05 22.18 -3.52
N SER A 637 -20.00 21.59 -2.81
CA SER A 637 -20.49 22.18 -1.56
C SER A 637 -19.39 22.19 -0.51
N ARG A 638 -19.52 23.08 0.48
CA ARG A 638 -18.57 23.17 1.58
C ARG A 638 -18.48 21.85 2.34
N GLU A 639 -19.60 21.19 2.60
CA GLU A 639 -19.68 19.88 3.25
C GLU A 639 -18.92 18.80 2.48
N GLN A 640 -18.99 18.82 1.15
CA GLN A 640 -18.23 17.88 0.31
C GLN A 640 -16.73 18.13 0.41
N ASN A 641 -16.27 19.38 0.32
CA ASN A 641 -14.84 19.70 0.49
C ASN A 641 -14.34 19.42 1.92
N LEU A 642 -15.19 19.61 2.94
CA LEU A 642 -14.86 19.24 4.32
C LEU A 642 -14.74 17.70 4.49
N GLY A 643 -15.68 16.92 3.95
CA GLY A 643 -15.60 15.46 3.96
C GLY A 643 -14.49 14.89 3.08
N GLY A 644 -14.03 15.65 2.08
CA GLY A 644 -12.90 15.32 1.22
C GLY A 644 -11.58 15.88 1.75
N ILE A 645 -11.05 16.90 1.07
CA ILE A 645 -9.73 17.49 1.37
C ILE A 645 -9.64 18.06 2.78
N GLY A 646 -10.73 18.57 3.35
CA GLY A 646 -10.76 19.04 4.73
C GLY A 646 -10.40 17.93 5.71
N THR A 647 -10.95 16.74 5.51
CA THR A 647 -10.62 15.57 6.35
C THR A 647 -9.17 15.15 6.19
N ILE A 648 -8.62 15.19 4.97
CA ILE A 648 -7.19 14.92 4.73
C ILE A 648 -6.32 15.98 5.41
N ILE A 649 -6.69 17.27 5.33
CA ILE A 649 -5.95 18.34 6.02
C ILE A 649 -5.96 18.16 7.53
N ALA A 650 -7.13 17.86 8.10
CA ALA A 650 -7.26 17.62 9.53
C ALA A 650 -6.48 16.37 9.97
N HIS A 651 -6.41 15.34 9.12
CA HIS A 651 -5.61 14.13 9.34
C HIS A 651 -4.11 14.47 9.44
N GLU A 652 -3.56 15.24 8.49
CA GLU A 652 -2.15 15.67 8.57
C GLU A 652 -1.86 16.56 9.79
N ILE A 653 -2.82 17.38 10.23
CA ILE A 653 -2.68 18.16 11.46
C ILE A 653 -2.70 17.24 12.69
N THR A 654 -3.56 16.21 12.70
CA THR A 654 -3.61 15.24 13.80
C THR A 654 -2.33 14.42 13.90
N HIS A 655 -1.61 14.16 12.81
CA HIS A 655 -0.28 13.52 12.88
C HIS A 655 0.72 14.31 13.73
N ALA A 656 0.55 15.62 13.91
CA ALA A 656 1.35 16.37 14.88
C ALA A 656 1.14 15.91 16.33
N PHE A 657 0.08 15.17 16.60
CA PHE A 657 -0.34 14.74 17.92
C PHE A 657 -0.58 13.23 18.01
N ASP A 658 -0.44 12.43 16.95
CA ASP A 658 -0.54 10.96 17.05
C ASP A 658 0.54 10.35 17.98
N ASN A 659 0.55 9.04 18.16
CA ASN A 659 1.49 8.39 19.08
C ASN A 659 2.98 8.62 18.74
N ASN A 660 3.32 8.94 17.50
CA ASN A 660 4.67 9.27 17.07
C ASN A 660 4.91 10.78 17.09
N GLY A 661 4.04 11.56 16.44
CA GLY A 661 4.15 13.01 16.36
C GLY A 661 4.07 13.68 17.73
N ALA A 662 3.26 13.16 18.67
CA ALA A 662 3.19 13.64 20.05
C ALA A 662 4.55 13.64 20.77
N GLN A 663 5.54 12.89 20.29
CA GLN A 663 6.86 12.84 20.91
C GLN A 663 7.77 14.00 20.48
N PHE A 664 7.38 14.78 19.46
CA PHE A 664 8.16 15.91 18.93
C PHE A 664 7.60 17.26 19.44
N ASP A 665 8.47 18.20 19.77
CA ASP A 665 8.09 19.58 20.14
C ASP A 665 7.66 20.42 18.94
N GLU A 666 7.38 21.71 19.19
CA GLU A 666 6.98 22.65 18.16
C GLU A 666 8.05 23.00 17.12
N ASN A 667 9.32 22.63 17.35
CA ASN A 667 10.43 22.85 16.44
C ASN A 667 10.83 21.57 15.68
N GLY A 668 10.18 20.45 16.00
CA GLY A 668 10.43 19.14 15.40
C GLY A 668 11.49 18.32 16.12
N ASN A 669 11.75 18.58 17.41
CA ASN A 669 12.69 17.79 18.21
C ASN A 669 11.96 16.79 19.13
N LEU A 670 12.40 15.54 19.11
CA LEU A 670 12.03 14.48 20.04
C LEU A 670 12.33 14.94 21.47
N SER A 671 11.30 15.25 22.24
CA SER A 671 11.44 15.82 23.58
C SER A 671 10.17 15.65 24.42
N ILE A 672 10.33 15.71 25.75
CA ILE A 672 9.22 15.57 26.70
C ILE A 672 8.60 16.94 26.96
N TRP A 673 7.47 17.22 26.34
CA TRP A 673 6.63 18.41 26.59
C TRP A 673 5.29 18.09 27.27
N TRP A 674 5.05 16.81 27.57
CA TRP A 674 3.91 16.28 28.32
C TRP A 674 4.18 16.24 29.82
N THR A 675 3.13 16.30 30.64
CA THR A 675 3.19 15.75 32.00
C THR A 675 3.07 14.22 31.95
N GLU A 676 3.56 13.53 32.98
CA GLU A 676 3.48 12.06 33.05
C GLU A 676 2.02 11.58 33.07
N GLU A 677 1.15 12.29 33.79
CA GLU A 677 -0.28 11.97 33.88
C GLU A 677 -0.99 12.15 32.53
N ASP A 678 -0.72 13.25 31.81
CA ASP A 678 -1.36 13.53 30.52
C ASP A 678 -0.87 12.53 29.44
N TYR A 679 0.44 12.22 29.43
CA TYR A 679 0.99 11.23 28.50
C TYR A 679 0.40 9.83 28.75
N THR A 680 0.27 9.44 30.02
CA THR A 680 -0.36 8.16 30.38
C THR A 680 -1.83 8.10 29.93
N ALA A 681 -2.57 9.19 30.11
CA ALA A 681 -3.96 9.29 29.62
C ALA A 681 -4.04 9.22 28.10
N PHE A 682 -3.12 9.88 27.39
CA PHE A 682 -3.03 9.82 25.92
C PHE A 682 -2.71 8.41 25.43
N MET A 683 -1.74 7.72 26.02
CA MET A 683 -1.41 6.35 25.64
C MET A 683 -2.56 5.38 25.92
N GLN A 684 -3.35 5.59 26.97
CA GLN A 684 -4.56 4.79 27.20
C GLN A 684 -5.59 4.99 26.08
N LYS A 685 -5.76 6.21 25.57
CA LYS A 685 -6.63 6.48 24.41
C LYS A 685 -6.12 5.83 23.13
N CYS A 686 -4.80 5.86 22.89
CA CYS A 686 -4.19 5.11 21.79
C CYS A 686 -4.48 3.61 21.91
N ASN A 687 -4.38 3.04 23.12
CA ASN A 687 -4.72 1.64 23.36
C ASN A 687 -6.20 1.32 23.09
N ASP A 688 -7.10 2.27 23.28
CA ASP A 688 -8.51 2.07 22.95
C ASP A 688 -8.74 2.13 21.43
N VAL A 689 -8.00 2.96 20.70
CA VAL A 689 -7.97 2.91 19.21
C VAL A 689 -7.40 1.59 18.71
N ILE A 690 -6.31 1.08 19.30
CA ILE A 690 -5.73 -0.23 18.94
C ILE A 690 -6.83 -1.30 19.04
N LYS A 691 -7.54 -1.39 20.16
CA LYS A 691 -8.61 -2.38 20.36
C LYS A 691 -9.77 -2.23 19.39
N LEU A 692 -10.05 -1.01 18.92
CA LEU A 692 -11.13 -0.75 17.96
C LEU A 692 -10.84 -1.39 16.59
N PHE A 693 -9.56 -1.49 16.21
CA PHE A 693 -9.16 -2.00 14.90
C PHE A 693 -8.53 -3.41 14.93
N ASP A 694 -7.96 -3.82 16.05
CA ASP A 694 -7.21 -5.07 16.15
C ASP A 694 -8.09 -6.30 15.91
N GLY A 695 -7.59 -7.24 15.10
CA GLY A 695 -8.27 -8.49 14.80
C GLY A 695 -9.42 -8.38 13.79
N LEU A 696 -9.69 -7.19 13.24
CA LEU A 696 -10.67 -7.02 12.16
C LEU A 696 -10.14 -7.67 10.87
N GLU A 697 -10.96 -8.51 10.25
CA GLU A 697 -10.64 -9.11 8.95
C GLU A 697 -11.23 -8.24 7.83
N ILE A 698 -10.48 -8.02 6.74
CA ILE A 698 -10.91 -7.22 5.55
C ILE A 698 -11.05 -8.05 4.26
N ALA A 699 -10.37 -9.18 4.20
CA ALA A 699 -10.39 -10.13 3.10
C ALA A 699 -9.99 -11.50 3.69
N PRO A 700 -10.21 -12.62 2.98
CA PRO A 700 -9.88 -13.94 3.50
C PRO A 700 -8.46 -14.02 4.08
N ASP A 701 -8.36 -14.32 5.38
CA ASP A 701 -7.12 -14.42 6.15
C ASP A 701 -6.27 -13.12 6.22
N CYS A 702 -6.88 -11.96 5.93
CA CYS A 702 -6.25 -10.64 5.99
C CYS A 702 -6.75 -9.90 7.24
N ILE A 703 -6.01 -10.05 8.34
CA ILE A 703 -6.37 -9.54 9.67
C ILE A 703 -5.57 -8.27 9.97
N VAL A 704 -6.24 -7.20 10.38
CA VAL A 704 -5.63 -5.93 10.76
C VAL A 704 -4.93 -6.04 12.11
N ASN A 705 -3.70 -5.56 12.18
CA ASN A 705 -2.98 -5.31 13.43
C ASN A 705 -3.28 -3.88 13.89
N GLY A 706 -3.98 -3.74 15.01
CA GLY A 706 -4.36 -2.44 15.55
C GLY A 706 -3.16 -1.61 16.04
N SER A 707 -2.10 -2.27 16.51
CA SER A 707 -0.86 -1.62 16.94
C SER A 707 -0.05 -1.10 15.76
N LEU A 708 -0.01 -1.81 14.63
CA LEU A 708 0.64 -1.36 13.40
C LEU A 708 -0.05 -0.11 12.84
N THR A 709 -1.39 -0.04 12.98
CA THR A 709 -2.21 0.99 12.34
C THR A 709 -2.58 2.18 13.23
N VAL A 710 -2.08 2.21 14.47
CA VAL A 710 -2.56 3.15 15.50
C VAL A 710 -2.31 4.62 15.13
N SER A 711 -1.19 4.98 14.51
CA SER A 711 -0.91 6.37 14.12
C SER A 711 -1.97 6.92 13.17
N GLU A 712 -2.25 6.16 12.12
CA GLU A 712 -3.22 6.50 11.07
C GLU A 712 -4.65 6.52 11.60
N ASN A 713 -5.00 5.54 12.44
CA ASN A 713 -6.34 5.47 13.02
C ASN A 713 -6.60 6.61 14.01
N VAL A 714 -5.59 7.02 14.79
CA VAL A 714 -5.65 8.21 15.65
C VAL A 714 -5.85 9.46 14.79
N ALA A 715 -5.12 9.56 13.68
CA ALA A 715 -5.22 10.67 12.75
C ALA A 715 -6.62 10.77 12.10
N ASP A 716 -7.18 9.67 11.60
CA ASP A 716 -8.52 9.66 11.01
C ASP A 716 -9.64 10.02 12.00
N ILE A 717 -9.58 9.49 13.23
CA ILE A 717 -10.57 9.80 14.27
C ILE A 717 -10.44 11.28 14.66
N GLY A 718 -9.22 11.80 14.86
CA GLY A 718 -9.01 13.21 15.16
C GLY A 718 -9.49 14.14 14.05
N ALA A 719 -9.23 13.76 12.79
CA ALA A 719 -9.65 14.49 11.62
C ALA A 719 -11.17 14.63 11.53
N MET A 720 -11.89 13.52 11.60
CA MET A 720 -13.35 13.52 11.53
C MET A 720 -13.96 14.32 12.68
N ALA A 721 -13.39 14.21 13.88
CA ALA A 721 -13.86 14.99 15.03
C ALA A 721 -13.72 16.51 14.81
N CYS A 722 -12.58 16.96 14.28
CA CYS A 722 -12.35 18.36 13.94
C CYS A 722 -13.33 18.85 12.85
N ILE A 723 -13.52 18.05 11.80
CA ILE A 723 -14.40 18.40 10.69
C ILE A 723 -15.87 18.49 11.12
N LEU A 724 -16.32 17.62 12.03
CA LEU A 724 -17.67 17.69 12.58
C LEU A 724 -17.89 18.93 13.45
N ASP A 725 -16.89 19.42 14.17
CA ASP A 725 -17.01 20.69 14.88
C ASP A 725 -17.16 21.88 13.92
N ILE A 726 -16.43 21.88 12.80
CA ILE A 726 -16.62 22.90 11.75
C ILE A 726 -18.04 22.83 11.19
N ALA A 727 -18.50 21.62 10.84
CA ALA A 727 -19.84 21.41 10.31
C ALA A 727 -20.93 21.87 11.29
N LYS A 728 -20.75 21.64 12.59
CA LYS A 728 -21.69 22.06 13.63
C LYS A 728 -21.89 23.57 13.71
N ASP A 729 -20.86 24.35 13.41
CA ASP A 729 -20.94 25.82 13.37
C ASP A 729 -21.56 26.34 12.07
N MET A 730 -21.70 25.49 11.05
CA MET A 730 -22.34 25.87 9.78
C MET A 730 -23.87 25.93 9.92
N PRO A 731 -24.52 26.94 9.31
CA PRO A 731 -25.97 27.05 9.35
C PRO A 731 -26.64 25.96 8.48
N ASN A 732 -27.33 25.02 9.11
CA ASN A 732 -28.02 23.89 8.46
C ASN A 732 -27.06 22.98 7.66
N ALA A 733 -25.94 22.56 8.29
CA ALA A 733 -24.99 21.64 7.67
C ALA A 733 -25.67 20.37 7.13
N ASP A 734 -25.28 20.00 5.91
CA ASP A 734 -25.71 18.77 5.24
C ASP A 734 -24.72 17.63 5.57
N TYR A 735 -24.92 16.99 6.72
CA TYR A 735 -24.06 15.89 7.18
C TYR A 735 -24.07 14.67 6.25
N GLU A 736 -25.17 14.45 5.51
CA GLU A 736 -25.25 13.35 4.53
C GLU A 736 -24.17 13.55 3.45
N LYS A 737 -24.10 14.74 2.84
CA LYS A 737 -23.05 15.07 1.86
C LYS A 737 -21.63 14.99 2.42
N LEU A 738 -21.44 15.39 3.68
CA LEU A 738 -20.13 15.33 4.33
C LEU A 738 -19.67 13.87 4.45
N PHE A 739 -20.51 13.02 5.04
CA PHE A 739 -20.18 11.60 5.23
C PHE A 739 -20.06 10.84 3.91
N GLU A 740 -20.92 11.13 2.92
CA GLU A 740 -20.79 10.54 1.59
C GLU A 740 -19.48 10.95 0.90
N SER A 741 -19.09 12.23 0.98
CA SER A 741 -17.81 12.70 0.44
C SER A 741 -16.64 11.98 1.09
N TYR A 742 -16.67 11.83 2.43
CA TYR A 742 -15.67 11.06 3.17
C TYR A 742 -15.61 9.60 2.73
N ALA A 743 -16.74 8.91 2.56
CA ALA A 743 -16.74 7.54 2.06
C ALA A 743 -16.21 7.42 0.62
N ASN A 744 -16.45 8.42 -0.23
CA ASN A 744 -16.04 8.43 -1.63
C ASN A 744 -14.51 8.59 -1.81
N ILE A 745 -13.84 9.41 -0.98
CA ILE A 745 -12.38 9.57 -1.06
C ILE A 745 -11.63 8.30 -0.68
N TRP A 746 -12.27 7.41 0.09
CA TRP A 746 -11.70 6.15 0.55
C TRP A 746 -12.08 4.94 -0.31
N ARG A 747 -12.76 5.11 -1.44
CA ARG A 747 -13.07 3.99 -2.36
C ARG A 747 -11.82 3.16 -2.63
N MET A 748 -11.97 1.85 -2.49
CA MET A 748 -10.93 0.86 -2.71
C MET A 748 -11.54 -0.48 -3.09
N THR A 749 -10.94 -1.15 -4.07
CA THR A 749 -11.11 -2.59 -4.30
C THR A 749 -9.80 -3.17 -4.77
N ALA A 750 -9.46 -4.39 -4.33
CA ALA A 750 -8.18 -4.99 -4.68
C ALA A 750 -8.22 -6.52 -4.73
N THR A 751 -7.10 -7.11 -5.14
CA THR A 751 -6.89 -8.56 -5.07
C THR A 751 -6.70 -8.99 -3.61
N ASN A 752 -7.04 -10.23 -3.27
CA ASN A 752 -6.78 -10.76 -1.92
C ASN A 752 -5.29 -10.72 -1.56
N LYS A 753 -4.39 -10.89 -2.55
CA LYS A 753 -2.94 -10.80 -2.36
C LYS A 753 -2.50 -9.37 -1.99
N TYR A 754 -3.13 -8.36 -2.56
CA TYR A 754 -2.89 -6.98 -2.18
C TYR A 754 -3.43 -6.67 -0.78
N TYR A 755 -4.64 -7.13 -0.43
CA TYR A 755 -5.14 -7.01 0.94
C TYR A 755 -4.21 -7.67 1.96
N GLN A 756 -3.68 -8.86 1.65
CA GLN A 756 -2.68 -9.53 2.49
C GLN A 756 -1.43 -8.67 2.66
N MET A 757 -0.92 -8.09 1.57
CA MET A 757 0.21 -7.18 1.58
C MET A 757 -0.02 -5.98 2.50
N LEU A 758 -1.17 -5.32 2.39
CA LEU A 758 -1.54 -4.18 3.22
C LEU A 758 -1.62 -4.58 4.71
N THR A 759 -2.32 -5.65 5.05
CA THR A 759 -2.47 -6.07 6.46
C THR A 759 -1.16 -6.50 7.13
N LEU A 760 -0.15 -6.88 6.34
CA LEU A 760 1.15 -7.29 6.87
C LEU A 760 2.16 -6.14 6.98
N GLN A 761 1.98 -5.05 6.22
CA GLN A 761 3.05 -4.06 6.02
C GLN A 761 2.59 -2.61 6.13
N ASP A 762 1.37 -2.28 5.73
CA ASP A 762 0.90 -0.91 5.69
C ASP A 762 0.50 -0.43 7.09
N THR A 763 0.93 0.76 7.47
CA THR A 763 0.49 1.42 8.71
C THR A 763 -0.92 1.97 8.58
N HIS A 764 -1.48 2.06 7.38
CA HIS A 764 -2.88 2.44 7.21
C HIS A 764 -3.79 1.22 7.37
N ALA A 765 -4.87 1.39 8.15
CA ALA A 765 -5.95 0.43 8.08
C ALA A 765 -6.53 0.40 6.65
N PRO A 766 -7.00 -0.75 6.15
CA PRO A 766 -7.69 -0.82 4.89
C PRO A 766 -8.86 0.17 4.80
N ASN A 767 -9.03 0.83 3.66
CA ASN A 767 -9.88 2.02 3.53
C ASN A 767 -11.34 1.85 4.01
N LYS A 768 -11.94 0.67 3.83
CA LYS A 768 -13.29 0.38 4.36
C LYS A 768 -13.35 0.59 5.88
N LEU A 769 -12.32 0.20 6.60
CA LEU A 769 -12.23 0.35 8.06
C LEU A 769 -11.92 1.79 8.45
N ARG A 770 -11.10 2.50 7.67
CA ARG A 770 -10.91 3.96 7.83
C ARG A 770 -12.24 4.70 7.76
N VAL A 771 -13.18 4.27 6.91
CA VAL A 771 -14.54 4.84 6.91
C VAL A 771 -15.37 4.33 8.08
N ASN A 772 -15.59 3.02 8.12
CA ASN A 772 -16.64 2.46 8.97
C ASN A 772 -16.28 2.56 10.46
N GLN A 773 -15.04 2.24 10.85
CA GLN A 773 -14.66 2.27 12.26
C GLN A 773 -14.55 3.70 12.79
N VAL A 774 -14.16 4.66 11.95
CA VAL A 774 -14.10 6.07 12.36
C VAL A 774 -15.50 6.62 12.60
N LEU A 775 -16.43 6.46 11.66
CA LEU A 775 -17.79 7.01 11.77
C LEU A 775 -18.60 6.42 12.93
N LYS A 776 -18.31 5.19 13.35
CA LYS A 776 -18.94 4.56 14.54
C LYS A 776 -18.73 5.36 15.83
N ASN A 777 -17.74 6.25 15.90
CA ASN A 777 -17.43 7.01 17.12
C ASN A 777 -18.24 8.30 17.28
N PHE A 778 -18.97 8.76 16.26
CA PHE A 778 -19.54 10.12 16.24
C PHE A 778 -21.07 10.11 16.24
N GLU A 779 -21.70 10.79 17.20
CA GLU A 779 -23.15 10.83 17.36
C GLU A 779 -23.86 11.45 16.15
N GLU A 780 -23.22 12.42 15.48
CA GLU A 780 -23.70 13.06 14.25
C GLU A 780 -24.01 12.03 13.16
N PHE A 781 -23.23 10.94 13.07
CA PHE A 781 -23.49 9.84 12.16
C PHE A 781 -24.75 9.04 12.55
N TYR A 782 -24.94 8.76 13.84
CA TYR A 782 -26.12 8.08 14.37
C TYR A 782 -27.38 8.90 14.13
N GLU A 783 -27.33 10.22 14.34
CA GLU A 783 -28.47 11.12 14.11
C GLU A 783 -28.80 11.23 12.62
N THR A 784 -27.78 11.34 11.76
CA THR A 784 -27.96 11.48 10.30
C THR A 784 -28.60 10.24 9.68
N TYR A 785 -28.12 9.04 10.06
CA TYR A 785 -28.58 7.78 9.47
C TYR A 785 -29.54 7.00 10.39
N ASN A 786 -29.91 7.53 11.55
CA ASN A 786 -30.79 6.87 12.53
C ASN A 786 -30.29 5.45 12.92
N VAL A 787 -29.00 5.31 13.19
CA VAL A 787 -28.36 4.03 13.57
C VAL A 787 -28.91 3.54 14.92
N GLN A 788 -29.27 2.26 14.99
CA GLN A 788 -29.86 1.58 16.14
C GLN A 788 -28.94 0.49 16.71
N PRO A 789 -29.14 0.04 17.97
CA PRO A 789 -28.29 -0.99 18.60
C PRO A 789 -28.17 -2.34 17.89
N ASP A 790 -29.09 -2.66 16.98
CA ASP A 790 -29.09 -3.89 16.18
C ASP A 790 -28.45 -3.73 14.79
N ASP A 791 -28.00 -2.53 14.43
CA ASP A 791 -27.30 -2.24 13.18
C ASP A 791 -25.78 -2.51 13.31
N ASP A 792 -25.11 -2.99 12.27
CA ASP A 792 -23.67 -3.35 12.31
C ASP A 792 -22.73 -2.14 12.43
N MET A 793 -23.21 -0.93 12.09
CA MET A 793 -22.54 0.35 12.32
C MET A 793 -22.80 0.92 13.72
N TYR A 794 -23.40 0.16 14.64
CA TYR A 794 -23.55 0.58 16.02
C TYR A 794 -22.32 0.24 16.87
N LEU A 795 -21.86 1.23 17.63
CA LEU A 795 -20.92 1.08 18.73
C LEU A 795 -21.55 1.73 19.97
N ALA A 796 -21.55 0.98 21.09
CA ALA A 796 -22.14 1.48 22.33
C ALA A 796 -21.43 2.77 22.76
N PRO A 797 -22.15 3.78 23.32
CA PRO A 797 -21.54 5.06 23.67
C PRO A 797 -20.28 4.97 24.53
N GLU A 798 -20.22 3.99 25.43
CA GLU A 798 -19.06 3.70 26.30
C GLU A 798 -17.84 3.09 25.57
N ASP A 799 -18.05 2.50 24.40
CA ASP A 799 -17.00 1.86 23.58
C ASP A 799 -16.48 2.80 22.47
N ARG A 800 -17.13 3.96 22.26
CA ARG A 800 -16.70 4.96 21.29
C ARG A 800 -15.41 5.65 21.74
N VAL A 801 -14.47 5.79 20.82
CA VAL A 801 -13.13 6.32 21.07
C VAL A 801 -13.02 7.75 20.54
N ILE A 802 -12.68 8.69 21.43
CA ILE A 802 -12.40 10.09 21.09
C ILE A 802 -11.11 10.54 21.81
N ILE A 803 -10.22 11.19 21.07
CA ILE A 803 -8.89 11.59 21.54
C ILE A 803 -8.77 13.11 21.67
N TRP A 804 -8.61 13.78 20.52
CA TRP A 804 -8.44 15.22 20.36
C TRP A 804 -9.76 15.96 20.41
#